data_AF-A0A3D4Y4Q4-F1
#
_entry.id   AF-A0A3D4Y4Q4-F1
#
_cell.length_a   1.000
_cell.length_b   1.000
_cell.length_c   1.000
_cell.angle_alpha   90.00
_cell.angle_beta   90.00
_cell.angle_gamma   90.00
#
_symmetry.space_group_name_H-M   'P 1'
#
loop_
_entity.id
_entity.type
_entity.pdbx_description
1 polymer ?
#
loop_
_entity_poly.entity_id
_entity_poly.type
_entity_poly.pdbx_seq_one_letter_code
_entity_poly.pdbx_strand_id
1 'polypeptide(L)'
;METGMQNSRKKYIIVDTIIVILATVFTGVYYYYIEKGFPPYFDELANFAKYNQMIADGKLTNLNNLLWAFTSILSYAIKGYSYDAVRLNNAIMYAIEILLSLVLIILLKKEKDSIWSRWSFMPFFLYMMTLLHDGKSKYFGMSSEDFYLYPFDNHVLAIIFSLLVFIFIELEKRSTGRKKKVLALFTVLFLGYGLISTDSIFAIICVLPLILVYMRKVICKKSVKKHMLPLIVAFLAMVFFLRILSYNVTSLSFLNAESMSQYGGVVYGISNFGGIYTLLNRVYIFICGILGIYNCLFFDKAILNLNTFSYVVRMGIILVFLVYSIKCIKCWIKGKEDETVKITLILGSYILCAAFLLADFGEMMINIRYLPAVLPFSTIVLSLLEEKISLKLMQKGICNAYKIQIVAFALLIAIYIQPVYSNTVENVYDSELDEIAETIKSEKLGDGIAPWRVAYNISAKLDCEYYVDPVDYNGLFLESIKNTVERQSDYYNYILIPSTVEGYLYSNGFDKDELVEQYGRWDKQYEFDEFTLYYYKDGINDWDHCIMDYQSTQICRNENVHAKNKQLQINEDGVIYGPYANLERGNYRVTILGENLLAAEYRATVQAGKKELNIEKVCQRDDKIEYVISLENEEDDVEFIIDNVSSQKVFVDTISIKKEAYSLNFNFDNENICYTEGVVLSDSGAVINEGITQFGPYIALKAGKYKVDIYGKKLNDVAYKAKADFGETELPMQLVTQNDKKIEYILNLEKDTENVEITFTDSVGHQVIFERMNIEEIQE
;
A
#
# COMPACT_ATOMS: atom_id res chain seq x y z
N MET A 1 -53.79 -40.98 -20.37
CA MET A 1 -52.96 -39.98 -21.09
C MET A 1 -52.36 -38.94 -20.15
N GLU A 2 -53.12 -38.34 -19.21
CA GLU A 2 -52.61 -37.36 -18.23
C GLU A 2 -51.49 -37.90 -17.31
N THR A 3 -51.58 -39.17 -16.88
CA THR A 3 -50.54 -39.84 -16.06
C THR A 3 -49.25 -40.11 -16.85
N GLY A 4 -49.35 -40.42 -18.14
CA GLY A 4 -48.20 -40.54 -19.05
C GLY A 4 -47.54 -39.18 -19.35
N MET A 5 -48.34 -38.12 -19.52
CA MET A 5 -47.85 -36.74 -19.65
C MET A 5 -47.17 -36.25 -18.36
N GLN A 6 -47.71 -36.53 -17.18
CA GLN A 6 -47.08 -36.18 -15.90
C GLN A 6 -45.75 -36.90 -15.67
N ASN A 7 -45.65 -38.19 -16.01
CA ASN A 7 -44.40 -38.95 -15.92
C ASN A 7 -43.35 -38.45 -16.93
N SER A 8 -43.77 -38.07 -18.15
CA SER A 8 -42.85 -37.45 -19.12
C SER A 8 -42.34 -36.08 -18.62
N ARG A 9 -43.21 -35.23 -18.06
CA ARG A 9 -42.82 -33.93 -17.47
C ARG A 9 -41.84 -34.07 -16.30
N LYS A 10 -42.05 -35.02 -15.39
CA LYS A 10 -41.11 -35.30 -14.29
C LYS A 10 -39.76 -35.81 -14.81
N LYS A 11 -39.76 -36.70 -15.82
CA LYS A 11 -38.53 -37.22 -16.44
C LYS A 11 -37.72 -36.09 -17.08
N TYR A 12 -38.38 -35.15 -17.76
CA TYR A 12 -37.68 -34.02 -18.36
C TYR A 12 -37.10 -33.08 -17.31
N ILE A 13 -37.82 -32.77 -16.22
CA ILE A 13 -37.28 -31.91 -15.14
C ILE A 13 -35.96 -32.46 -14.57
N ILE A 14 -35.87 -33.78 -14.31
CA ILE A 14 -34.64 -34.40 -13.79
C ILE A 14 -33.48 -34.25 -14.79
N VAL A 15 -33.75 -34.54 -16.07
CA VAL A 15 -32.74 -34.41 -17.13
C VAL A 15 -32.32 -32.95 -17.30
N ASP A 16 -33.27 -32.01 -17.23
CA ASP A 16 -32.98 -30.59 -17.33
C ASP A 16 -32.05 -30.13 -16.19
N THR A 17 -32.33 -30.55 -14.97
CA THR A 17 -31.50 -30.26 -13.80
C THR A 17 -30.09 -30.82 -13.96
N ILE A 18 -29.94 -32.09 -14.36
CA ILE A 18 -28.63 -32.73 -14.53
C ILE A 18 -27.81 -32.01 -15.60
N ILE A 19 -28.40 -31.74 -16.76
CA ILE A 19 -27.70 -31.10 -17.88
C ILE A 19 -27.25 -29.69 -17.48
N VAL A 20 -28.11 -28.90 -16.84
CA VAL A 20 -27.76 -27.56 -16.36
C VAL A 20 -26.63 -27.61 -15.33
N ILE A 21 -26.70 -28.52 -14.35
CA ILE A 21 -25.63 -28.69 -13.35
C ILE A 21 -24.31 -29.02 -14.04
N LEU A 22 -24.30 -29.97 -14.98
CA LEU A 22 -23.09 -30.35 -15.70
C LEU A 22 -22.52 -29.18 -16.52
N ALA A 23 -23.37 -28.40 -17.19
CA ALA A 23 -22.96 -27.21 -17.92
C ALA A 23 -22.31 -26.17 -17.01
N THR A 24 -22.96 -25.90 -15.87
CA THR A 24 -22.52 -24.94 -14.87
C THR A 24 -21.19 -25.38 -14.25
N VAL A 25 -21.04 -26.65 -13.91
CA VAL A 25 -19.77 -27.19 -13.35
C VAL A 25 -18.66 -27.15 -14.40
N PHE A 26 -18.94 -27.58 -15.64
CA PHE A 26 -17.94 -27.54 -16.71
C PHE A 26 -17.47 -26.10 -17.01
N THR A 27 -18.39 -25.14 -17.03
CA THR A 27 -18.05 -23.77 -17.39
C THR A 27 -17.48 -23.00 -16.19
N GLY A 28 -18.19 -22.99 -15.06
CA GLY A 28 -17.80 -22.23 -13.87
C GLY A 28 -16.61 -22.83 -13.12
N VAL A 29 -16.55 -24.15 -12.96
CA VAL A 29 -15.48 -24.79 -12.18
C VAL A 29 -14.35 -25.27 -13.08
N TYR A 30 -14.63 -26.02 -14.14
CA TYR A 30 -13.54 -26.53 -14.98
C TYR A 30 -12.92 -25.42 -15.83
N TYR A 31 -13.69 -24.68 -16.61
CA TYR A 31 -13.12 -23.65 -17.50
C TYR A 31 -12.59 -22.43 -16.72
N TYR A 32 -13.44 -21.79 -15.91
CA TYR A 32 -13.08 -20.54 -15.23
C TYR A 32 -12.08 -20.69 -14.08
N TYR A 33 -12.20 -21.74 -13.26
CA TYR A 33 -11.30 -21.96 -12.13
C TYR A 33 -10.06 -22.79 -12.49
N ILE A 34 -10.22 -23.93 -13.17
CA ILE A 34 -9.10 -24.87 -13.43
C ILE A 34 -8.33 -24.53 -14.71
N GLU A 35 -9.02 -24.37 -15.85
CA GLU A 35 -8.37 -24.22 -17.16
C GLU A 35 -7.74 -22.83 -17.34
N LYS A 36 -8.45 -21.78 -16.92
CA LYS A 36 -7.97 -20.40 -17.07
C LYS A 36 -7.28 -19.84 -15.85
N GLY A 37 -7.64 -20.28 -14.64
CA GLY A 37 -6.97 -19.89 -13.38
C GLY A 37 -6.72 -18.39 -13.28
N PHE A 38 -7.74 -17.55 -13.54
CA PHE A 38 -7.54 -16.09 -13.67
C PHE A 38 -6.93 -15.47 -12.42
N PRO A 39 -6.02 -14.50 -12.53
CA PRO A 39 -5.66 -13.68 -11.38
C PRO A 39 -6.93 -12.99 -10.80
N PRO A 40 -7.04 -12.66 -9.52
CA PRO A 40 -8.16 -11.90 -8.97
C PRO A 40 -7.93 -10.39 -9.08
N TYR A 41 -9.00 -9.60 -9.24
CA TYR A 41 -8.89 -8.14 -9.28
C TYR A 41 -8.62 -7.56 -7.90
N PHE A 42 -7.93 -6.41 -7.83
CA PHE A 42 -7.64 -5.77 -6.55
C PHE A 42 -8.92 -5.41 -5.77
N ASP A 43 -10.02 -4.97 -6.43
CA ASP A 43 -11.27 -4.63 -5.74
C ASP A 43 -11.93 -5.90 -5.15
N GLU A 44 -11.78 -7.04 -5.82
CA GLU A 44 -12.31 -8.32 -5.36
C GLU A 44 -11.49 -8.85 -4.18
N LEU A 45 -10.17 -8.74 -4.28
CA LEU A 45 -9.23 -9.05 -3.20
C LEU A 45 -9.49 -8.19 -1.96
N ALA A 46 -9.72 -6.89 -2.15
CA ALA A 46 -10.05 -5.96 -1.07
C ALA A 46 -11.36 -6.37 -0.36
N ASN A 47 -12.41 -6.65 -1.15
CA ASN A 47 -13.69 -7.11 -0.61
C ASN A 47 -13.54 -8.47 0.11
N PHE A 48 -12.79 -9.41 -0.46
CA PHE A 48 -12.52 -10.70 0.15
C PHE A 48 -11.70 -10.56 1.45
N ALA A 49 -10.66 -9.72 1.47
CA ALA A 49 -9.88 -9.35 2.67
C ALA A 49 -10.79 -8.84 3.79
N LYS A 50 -11.67 -7.89 3.48
CA LYS A 50 -12.63 -7.37 4.44
C LYS A 50 -13.51 -8.47 5.05
N TYR A 51 -14.10 -9.34 4.23
CA TYR A 51 -14.94 -10.43 4.75
C TYR A 51 -14.15 -11.43 5.58
N ASN A 52 -12.91 -11.71 5.21
CA ASN A 52 -12.06 -12.65 5.96
C ASN A 52 -11.60 -12.08 7.29
N GLN A 53 -11.26 -10.79 7.36
CA GLN A 53 -11.00 -10.12 8.62
C GLN A 53 -12.22 -10.20 9.55
N MET A 54 -13.44 -9.98 9.02
CA MET A 54 -14.68 -10.13 9.78
C MET A 54 -14.93 -11.56 10.28
N ILE A 55 -14.55 -12.57 9.49
CA ILE A 55 -14.62 -13.99 9.88
C ILE A 55 -13.60 -14.28 10.99
N ALA A 56 -12.35 -13.82 10.83
CA ALA A 56 -11.27 -14.00 11.79
C ALA A 56 -11.59 -13.33 13.14
N ASP A 57 -12.16 -12.14 13.11
CA ASP A 57 -12.58 -11.38 14.29
C ASP A 57 -13.84 -11.93 14.97
N GLY A 58 -14.49 -12.94 14.38
CA GLY A 58 -15.77 -13.47 14.84
C GLY A 58 -16.93 -12.47 14.77
N LYS A 59 -16.79 -11.40 13.99
CA LYS A 59 -17.73 -10.28 13.89
C LYS A 59 -18.27 -10.13 12.46
N LEU A 60 -19.26 -10.94 12.13
CA LEU A 60 -20.08 -10.78 10.90
C LEU A 60 -21.03 -9.58 11.04
N THR A 61 -20.49 -8.37 11.11
CA THR A 61 -21.27 -7.13 11.05
C THR A 61 -21.36 -6.64 9.59
N ASN A 62 -22.26 -5.72 9.27
CA ASN A 62 -22.27 -4.99 7.99
C ASN A 62 -22.20 -5.84 6.69
N LEU A 63 -23.02 -6.91 6.62
CA LEU A 63 -23.17 -7.76 5.43
C LEU A 63 -23.98 -7.04 4.32
N ASN A 64 -23.38 -6.00 3.71
CA ASN A 64 -24.03 -5.21 2.66
C ASN A 64 -24.38 -6.06 1.42
N ASN A 65 -23.64 -7.15 1.18
CA ASN A 65 -23.92 -8.10 0.11
C ASN A 65 -23.90 -9.54 0.63
N LEU A 66 -25.08 -10.07 0.93
CA LEU A 66 -25.26 -11.42 1.49
C LEU A 66 -24.72 -12.53 0.57
N LEU A 67 -24.87 -12.37 -0.75
CA LEU A 67 -24.43 -13.38 -1.70
C LEU A 67 -22.90 -13.44 -1.75
N TRP A 68 -22.25 -12.29 -1.89
CA TRP A 68 -20.79 -12.21 -1.93
C TRP A 68 -20.16 -12.67 -0.61
N ALA A 69 -20.76 -12.28 0.53
CA ALA A 69 -20.30 -12.74 1.83
C ALA A 69 -20.41 -14.26 1.97
N PHE A 70 -21.53 -14.85 1.53
CA PHE A 70 -21.72 -16.30 1.59
C PHE A 70 -20.69 -17.05 0.74
N THR A 71 -20.46 -16.62 -0.50
CA THR A 71 -19.47 -17.26 -1.38
C THR A 71 -18.04 -17.02 -0.88
N SER A 72 -17.77 -15.88 -0.24
CA SER A 72 -16.47 -15.58 0.37
C SER A 72 -16.21 -16.52 1.56
N ILE A 73 -17.17 -16.65 2.47
CA ILE A 73 -17.12 -17.58 3.62
C ILE A 73 -16.90 -19.02 3.13
N LEU A 74 -17.64 -19.44 2.11
CA LEU A 74 -17.50 -20.79 1.56
C LEU A 74 -16.09 -21.02 0.98
N SER A 75 -15.56 -20.04 0.24
CA SER A 75 -14.24 -20.16 -0.39
C SER A 75 -13.12 -20.15 0.65
N TYR A 76 -13.24 -19.30 1.67
CA TYR A 76 -12.36 -19.28 2.83
C TYR A 76 -12.38 -20.63 3.59
N ALA A 77 -13.56 -21.21 3.81
CA ALA A 77 -13.67 -22.50 4.49
C ALA A 77 -13.01 -23.66 3.72
N ILE A 78 -12.88 -23.56 2.39
CA ILE A 78 -12.28 -24.60 1.55
C ILE A 78 -10.76 -24.39 1.39
N LYS A 79 -10.30 -23.13 1.27
CA LYS A 79 -8.94 -22.78 0.83
C LYS A 79 -8.17 -21.84 1.77
N GLY A 80 -8.76 -21.41 2.88
CA GLY A 80 -8.20 -20.37 3.76
C GLY A 80 -8.21 -18.99 3.10
N TYR A 81 -7.46 -18.04 3.68
CA TYR A 81 -7.14 -16.79 2.99
C TYR A 81 -5.99 -17.04 2.04
N SER A 82 -6.27 -17.17 0.75
CA SER A 82 -5.26 -17.36 -0.28
C SER A 82 -5.72 -16.78 -1.60
N TYR A 83 -4.76 -16.54 -2.47
CA TYR A 83 -5.00 -16.15 -3.86
C TYR A 83 -5.97 -17.14 -4.56
N ASP A 84 -5.81 -18.43 -4.30
CA ASP A 84 -6.68 -19.50 -4.80
C ASP A 84 -8.11 -19.46 -4.23
N ALA A 85 -8.28 -19.01 -2.99
CA ALA A 85 -9.60 -18.87 -2.38
C ALA A 85 -10.41 -17.75 -3.05
N VAL A 86 -9.75 -16.65 -3.43
CA VAL A 86 -10.40 -15.53 -4.15
C VAL A 86 -10.80 -15.97 -5.55
N ARG A 87 -9.92 -16.70 -6.24
CA ARG A 87 -10.22 -17.35 -7.53
C ARG A 87 -11.44 -18.25 -7.45
N LEU A 88 -11.53 -19.07 -6.40
CA LEU A 88 -12.66 -19.95 -6.15
C LEU A 88 -13.97 -19.16 -5.91
N ASN A 89 -13.91 -18.08 -5.12
CA ASN A 89 -15.06 -17.21 -4.88
C ASN A 89 -15.64 -16.65 -6.18
N ASN A 90 -14.78 -16.11 -7.04
CA ASN A 90 -15.18 -15.56 -8.34
C ASN A 90 -15.77 -16.65 -9.25
N ALA A 91 -15.13 -17.81 -9.32
CA ALA A 91 -15.64 -18.95 -10.09
C ALA A 91 -17.04 -19.39 -9.64
N ILE A 92 -17.32 -19.37 -8.33
CA ILE A 92 -18.66 -19.65 -7.79
C ILE A 92 -19.66 -18.59 -8.24
N MET A 93 -19.30 -17.31 -8.17
CA MET A 93 -20.16 -16.21 -8.64
C MET A 93 -20.53 -16.37 -10.12
N TYR A 94 -19.59 -16.74 -10.99
CA TYR A 94 -19.89 -16.99 -12.42
C TYR A 94 -20.68 -18.26 -12.64
N ALA A 95 -20.42 -19.31 -11.86
CA ALA A 95 -21.24 -20.51 -11.90
C ALA A 95 -22.72 -20.18 -11.62
N ILE A 96 -22.99 -19.28 -10.67
CA ILE A 96 -24.34 -18.77 -10.37
C ILE A 96 -24.91 -17.96 -11.55
N GLU A 97 -24.15 -17.03 -12.13
CA GLU A 97 -24.58 -16.25 -13.29
C GLU A 97 -24.96 -17.16 -14.48
N ILE A 98 -24.11 -18.13 -14.81
CA ILE A 98 -24.30 -19.10 -15.88
C ILE A 98 -25.54 -19.97 -15.60
N LEU A 99 -25.67 -20.47 -14.37
CA LEU A 99 -26.83 -21.24 -13.93
C LEU A 99 -28.12 -20.46 -14.16
N LEU A 100 -28.18 -19.21 -13.69
CA LEU A 100 -29.36 -18.36 -13.81
C LEU A 100 -29.67 -18.02 -15.29
N SER A 101 -28.64 -17.78 -16.10
CA SER A 101 -28.78 -17.54 -17.54
C SER A 101 -29.39 -18.75 -18.26
N LEU A 102 -28.88 -19.96 -17.99
CA LEU A 102 -29.42 -21.20 -18.55
C LEU A 102 -30.87 -21.44 -18.11
N VAL A 103 -31.16 -21.26 -16.82
CA VAL A 103 -32.52 -21.37 -16.27
C VAL A 103 -33.46 -20.39 -16.97
N LEU A 104 -33.02 -19.13 -17.16
CA LEU A 104 -33.82 -18.11 -17.83
C LEU A 104 -34.09 -18.46 -19.30
N ILE A 105 -33.10 -18.96 -20.04
CA ILE A 105 -33.29 -19.41 -21.44
C ILE A 105 -34.34 -20.53 -21.49
N ILE A 106 -34.28 -21.50 -20.58
CA ILE A 106 -35.26 -22.60 -20.49
C ILE A 106 -36.67 -22.06 -20.18
N LEU A 107 -36.78 -21.05 -19.32
CA LEU A 107 -38.05 -20.38 -18.99
C LEU A 107 -38.58 -19.48 -20.11
N LEU A 108 -37.73 -18.98 -21.01
CA LEU A 108 -38.15 -18.18 -22.15
C LEU A 108 -38.53 -19.04 -23.36
N LYS A 109 -37.94 -20.24 -23.49
CA LYS A 109 -38.34 -21.21 -24.51
C LYS A 109 -39.74 -21.79 -24.20
N LYS A 110 -40.55 -21.99 -25.25
CA LYS A 110 -41.87 -22.63 -25.16
C LYS A 110 -41.71 -24.15 -24.97
N GLU A 111 -42.63 -24.79 -24.24
CA GLU A 111 -42.65 -26.26 -24.07
C GLU A 111 -42.70 -26.95 -25.45
N LYS A 112 -41.85 -27.96 -25.66
CA LYS A 112 -41.76 -28.74 -26.89
C LYS A 112 -41.57 -30.22 -26.62
N ASP A 113 -41.95 -31.04 -27.59
CA ASP A 113 -42.03 -32.50 -27.48
C ASP A 113 -40.69 -33.24 -27.56
N SER A 114 -39.60 -32.60 -28.05
CA SER A 114 -38.30 -33.26 -28.27
C SER A 114 -37.17 -32.68 -27.41
N ILE A 115 -36.49 -33.57 -26.68
CA ILE A 115 -35.32 -33.28 -25.84
C ILE A 115 -34.20 -32.56 -26.61
N TRP A 116 -33.93 -32.96 -27.86
CA TRP A 116 -32.86 -32.36 -28.67
C TRP A 116 -33.13 -30.91 -29.05
N SER A 117 -34.39 -30.57 -29.30
CA SER A 117 -34.79 -29.17 -29.59
C SER A 117 -34.76 -28.28 -28.35
N ARG A 118 -34.88 -28.89 -27.17
CA ARG A 118 -34.83 -28.18 -25.89
C ARG A 118 -33.41 -27.76 -25.52
N TRP A 119 -32.42 -28.61 -25.85
CA TRP A 119 -31.01 -28.46 -25.46
C TRP A 119 -30.07 -27.99 -26.57
N SER A 120 -30.56 -27.80 -27.80
CA SER A 120 -29.72 -27.37 -28.94
C SER A 120 -28.97 -26.06 -28.72
N PHE A 121 -29.52 -25.17 -27.88
CA PHE A 121 -28.90 -23.89 -27.56
C PHE A 121 -27.68 -24.05 -26.65
N MET A 122 -27.54 -25.15 -25.92
CA MET A 122 -26.55 -25.24 -24.85
C MET A 122 -25.11 -25.25 -25.37
N PRO A 123 -24.73 -26.02 -26.41
CA PRO A 123 -23.39 -25.89 -27.00
C PRO A 123 -23.11 -24.50 -27.58
N PHE A 124 -24.13 -23.84 -28.14
CA PHE A 124 -24.02 -22.46 -28.61
C PHE A 124 -23.81 -21.49 -27.44
N PHE A 125 -24.59 -21.61 -26.37
CA PHE A 125 -24.45 -20.82 -25.16
C PHE A 125 -23.08 -21.01 -24.51
N LEU A 126 -22.63 -22.26 -24.38
CA LEU A 126 -21.31 -22.59 -23.86
C LEU A 126 -20.22 -21.97 -24.75
N TYR A 127 -20.29 -22.15 -26.08
CA TYR A 127 -19.38 -21.50 -27.02
C TYR A 127 -19.34 -19.98 -26.83
N MET A 128 -20.50 -19.35 -26.65
CA MET A 128 -20.59 -17.91 -26.44
C MET A 128 -19.97 -17.48 -25.09
N MET A 129 -20.20 -18.24 -24.02
CA MET A 129 -19.73 -17.96 -22.66
C MET A 129 -18.31 -18.43 -22.37
N THR A 130 -17.70 -19.30 -23.18
CA THR A 130 -16.30 -19.75 -22.98
C THR A 130 -15.38 -19.17 -24.05
N LEU A 131 -15.78 -19.20 -25.32
CA LEU A 131 -14.87 -19.00 -26.45
C LEU A 131 -14.96 -17.63 -27.11
N LEU A 132 -15.98 -16.81 -26.84
CA LEU A 132 -15.91 -15.40 -27.23
C LEU A 132 -14.89 -14.61 -26.42
N HIS A 133 -14.45 -15.17 -25.30
CA HIS A 133 -13.63 -14.43 -24.35
C HIS A 133 -12.12 -14.69 -24.48
N ASP A 134 -11.72 -15.75 -25.17
CA ASP A 134 -10.34 -16.20 -25.16
C ASP A 134 -9.46 -15.43 -26.15
N GLY A 135 -8.62 -14.50 -25.65
CA GLY A 135 -7.45 -13.95 -26.36
C GLY A 135 -6.86 -12.64 -25.79
N LYS A 136 -5.61 -12.36 -26.21
CA LYS A 136 -4.76 -11.27 -25.74
C LYS A 136 -4.90 -10.00 -26.59
N SER A 137 -5.09 -8.85 -25.96
CA SER A 137 -4.94 -7.54 -26.62
C SER A 137 -4.47 -6.51 -25.62
N LYS A 138 -3.54 -5.62 -26.02
CA LYS A 138 -2.91 -4.62 -25.16
C LYS A 138 -3.89 -3.84 -24.27
N TYR A 139 -5.07 -3.50 -24.80
CA TYR A 139 -6.02 -2.60 -24.15
C TYR A 139 -7.37 -3.25 -23.80
N PHE A 140 -7.66 -4.46 -24.30
CA PHE A 140 -8.99 -5.06 -24.25
C PHE A 140 -8.99 -6.58 -24.22
N GLY A 141 -10.06 -7.18 -23.67
CA GLY A 141 -10.26 -8.63 -23.61
C GLY A 141 -9.79 -9.26 -22.30
N MET A 142 -10.02 -10.56 -22.12
CA MET A 142 -9.70 -11.30 -20.88
C MET A 142 -8.24 -11.29 -20.46
N SER A 143 -7.34 -10.95 -21.38
CA SER A 143 -5.89 -11.02 -21.19
C SER A 143 -5.22 -9.79 -21.76
N SER A 144 -5.55 -8.66 -21.14
CA SER A 144 -5.07 -7.35 -21.54
C SER A 144 -3.88 -6.90 -20.70
N GLU A 145 -2.89 -6.29 -21.36
CA GLU A 145 -1.59 -5.90 -20.79
C GLU A 145 -1.75 -4.63 -19.93
N ASP A 146 -2.49 -3.63 -20.43
CA ASP A 146 -2.63 -2.32 -19.77
C ASP A 146 -3.85 -2.23 -18.83
N PHE A 147 -4.85 -3.08 -19.04
CA PHE A 147 -6.06 -3.14 -18.22
C PHE A 147 -6.36 -4.60 -17.88
N TYR A 148 -6.28 -5.00 -16.60
CA TYR A 148 -7.00 -6.19 -16.15
C TYR A 148 -8.50 -5.87 -16.13
N LEU A 149 -9.06 -5.68 -17.31
CA LEU A 149 -10.45 -5.95 -17.57
C LEU A 149 -10.56 -7.46 -17.48
N TYR A 150 -10.62 -7.92 -16.23
CA TYR A 150 -11.16 -9.23 -15.94
C TYR A 150 -12.42 -9.34 -16.78
N PRO A 151 -12.70 -10.51 -17.34
CA PRO A 151 -13.98 -10.73 -18.00
C PRO A 151 -15.19 -10.41 -17.11
N PHE A 152 -14.96 -10.06 -15.83
CA PHE A 152 -15.96 -9.93 -14.81
C PHE A 152 -15.68 -8.92 -13.68
N ASP A 153 -15.08 -7.76 -13.96
CA ASP A 153 -15.54 -6.52 -13.28
C ASP A 153 -16.96 -6.16 -13.82
N ASN A 154 -17.82 -7.18 -13.90
CA ASN A 154 -19.09 -7.23 -14.62
C ASN A 154 -20.19 -6.59 -13.80
N HIS A 155 -19.86 -6.10 -12.62
CA HIS A 155 -20.87 -5.84 -11.61
C HIS A 155 -21.72 -7.12 -11.50
N VAL A 156 -21.06 -8.29 -11.39
CA VAL A 156 -21.68 -9.62 -11.54
C VAL A 156 -22.89 -9.78 -10.63
N LEU A 157 -22.86 -9.13 -9.48
CA LEU A 157 -23.99 -8.99 -8.56
C LEU A 157 -25.19 -8.31 -9.25
N ALA A 158 -25.02 -7.14 -9.86
CA ALA A 158 -26.06 -6.48 -10.66
C ALA A 158 -26.63 -7.41 -11.74
N ILE A 159 -25.79 -8.21 -12.42
CA ILE A 159 -26.24 -9.18 -13.42
C ILE A 159 -27.06 -10.31 -12.78
N ILE A 160 -26.55 -10.94 -11.73
CA ILE A 160 -27.23 -12.01 -10.98
C ILE A 160 -28.60 -11.53 -10.47
N PHE A 161 -28.65 -10.35 -9.85
CA PHE A 161 -29.89 -9.75 -9.39
C PHE A 161 -30.86 -9.47 -10.55
N SER A 162 -30.36 -9.02 -11.71
CA SER A 162 -31.17 -8.82 -12.91
C SER A 162 -31.77 -10.12 -13.41
N LEU A 163 -30.96 -11.19 -13.47
CA LEU A 163 -31.40 -12.51 -13.90
C LEU A 163 -32.44 -13.10 -12.95
N LEU A 164 -32.27 -12.96 -11.63
CA LEU A 164 -33.25 -13.39 -10.62
C LEU A 164 -34.60 -12.67 -10.81
N VAL A 165 -34.58 -11.34 -11.00
CA VAL A 165 -35.78 -10.55 -11.29
C VAL A 165 -36.47 -11.05 -12.56
N PHE A 166 -35.72 -11.32 -13.62
CA PHE A 166 -36.28 -11.83 -14.88
C PHE A 166 -36.88 -13.23 -14.74
N ILE A 167 -36.23 -14.11 -13.98
CA ILE A 167 -36.74 -15.44 -13.65
C ILE A 167 -38.07 -15.31 -12.87
N PHE A 168 -38.13 -14.45 -11.86
CA PHE A 168 -39.37 -14.24 -11.10
C PHE A 168 -40.49 -13.69 -11.97
N ILE A 169 -40.21 -12.75 -12.89
CA ILE A 169 -41.20 -12.24 -13.85
C ILE A 169 -41.75 -13.37 -14.74
N GLU A 170 -40.89 -14.28 -15.24
CA GLU A 170 -41.37 -15.39 -16.08
C GLU A 170 -42.10 -16.47 -15.28
N LEU A 171 -41.67 -16.78 -14.06
CA LEU A 171 -42.40 -17.67 -13.16
C LEU A 171 -43.76 -17.07 -12.77
N GLU A 172 -43.83 -15.75 -12.54
CA GLU A 172 -45.06 -15.04 -12.20
C GLU A 172 -46.08 -15.17 -13.34
N LYS A 173 -45.65 -14.97 -14.59
CA LYS A 173 -46.52 -15.10 -15.78
C LYS A 173 -47.12 -16.49 -15.92
N ARG A 174 -46.39 -17.53 -15.50
CA ARG A 174 -46.81 -18.94 -15.55
C ARG A 174 -47.66 -19.35 -14.34
N SER A 175 -47.74 -18.50 -13.31
CA SER A 175 -48.39 -18.80 -12.04
C SER A 175 -49.79 -18.17 -11.92
N THR A 176 -50.63 -18.77 -11.07
CA THR A 176 -51.98 -18.27 -10.77
C THR A 176 -52.23 -18.18 -9.25
N GLY A 177 -53.26 -17.43 -8.85
CA GLY A 177 -53.70 -17.33 -7.45
C GLY A 177 -52.63 -16.78 -6.49
N ARG A 178 -52.48 -17.44 -5.32
CA ARG A 178 -51.54 -17.01 -4.26
C ARG A 178 -50.08 -17.06 -4.71
N LYS A 179 -49.67 -18.07 -5.49
CA LYS A 179 -48.30 -18.21 -6.00
C LYS A 179 -47.88 -17.00 -6.83
N LYS A 180 -48.79 -16.50 -7.68
CA LYS A 180 -48.54 -15.29 -8.48
C LYS A 180 -48.28 -14.06 -7.60
N LYS A 181 -49.09 -13.85 -6.57
CA LYS A 181 -48.91 -12.72 -5.63
C LYS A 181 -47.58 -12.81 -4.87
N VAL A 182 -47.18 -14.01 -4.46
CA VAL A 182 -45.90 -14.25 -3.79
C VAL A 182 -44.73 -13.95 -4.72
N LEU A 183 -44.77 -14.42 -5.98
CA LEU A 183 -43.73 -14.13 -6.96
C LEU A 183 -43.64 -12.64 -7.29
N ALA A 184 -44.78 -11.95 -7.43
CA ALA A 184 -44.79 -10.50 -7.64
C ALA A 184 -44.17 -9.74 -6.45
N LEU A 185 -44.45 -10.18 -5.22
CA LEU A 185 -43.81 -9.61 -4.02
C LEU A 185 -42.29 -9.83 -4.04
N PHE A 186 -41.83 -11.04 -4.37
CA PHE A 186 -40.40 -11.31 -4.52
C PHE A 186 -39.76 -10.46 -5.61
N THR A 187 -40.39 -10.28 -6.76
CA THR A 187 -39.91 -9.38 -7.82
C THR A 187 -39.68 -7.96 -7.29
N VAL A 188 -40.64 -7.41 -6.54
CA VAL A 188 -40.52 -6.05 -5.96
C VAL A 188 -39.43 -5.98 -4.90
N LEU A 189 -39.35 -6.97 -4.00
CA LEU A 189 -38.32 -7.03 -2.96
C LEU A 189 -36.92 -7.12 -3.55
N PHE A 190 -36.71 -7.95 -4.58
CA PHE A 190 -35.41 -8.09 -5.25
C PHE A 190 -35.04 -6.86 -6.07
N LEU A 191 -36.01 -6.16 -6.68
CA LEU A 191 -35.76 -4.87 -7.31
C LEU A 191 -35.30 -3.82 -6.28
N GLY A 192 -35.97 -3.74 -5.12
CA GLY A 192 -35.61 -2.81 -4.05
C GLY A 192 -34.25 -3.15 -3.43
N TYR A 193 -34.01 -4.43 -3.11
CA TYR A 193 -32.73 -4.87 -2.55
C TYR A 193 -31.59 -4.69 -3.55
N GLY A 194 -31.79 -5.02 -4.83
CA GLY A 194 -30.77 -4.81 -5.87
C GLY A 194 -30.35 -3.33 -5.98
N LEU A 195 -31.29 -2.39 -5.90
CA LEU A 195 -30.99 -0.95 -5.92
C LEU A 195 -30.18 -0.47 -4.71
N ILE A 196 -30.21 -1.19 -3.58
CA ILE A 196 -29.51 -0.83 -2.34
C ILE A 196 -28.17 -1.57 -2.20
N SER A 197 -28.11 -2.82 -2.69
CA SER A 197 -27.01 -3.77 -2.43
C SER A 197 -26.07 -4.00 -3.61
N THR A 198 -26.40 -3.44 -4.78
CA THR A 198 -25.57 -3.50 -6.00
C THR A 198 -25.29 -2.09 -6.51
N ASP A 199 -24.37 -1.95 -7.45
CA ASP A 199 -24.05 -0.67 -8.08
C ASP A 199 -25.15 -0.15 -9.03
N SER A 200 -24.93 1.06 -9.54
CA SER A 200 -25.85 1.75 -10.43
C SER A 200 -26.13 1.03 -11.76
N ILE A 201 -25.31 0.06 -12.17
CA ILE A 201 -25.53 -0.70 -13.41
C ILE A 201 -26.82 -1.50 -13.31
N PHE A 202 -27.18 -2.02 -12.13
CA PHE A 202 -28.45 -2.74 -11.95
C PHE A 202 -29.66 -1.90 -12.38
N ALA A 203 -29.66 -0.61 -12.05
CA ALA A 203 -30.70 0.30 -12.52
C ALA A 203 -30.70 0.38 -14.05
N ILE A 204 -29.52 0.55 -14.66
CA ILE A 204 -29.31 0.73 -16.10
C ILE A 204 -29.75 -0.49 -16.91
N ILE A 205 -29.36 -1.70 -16.49
CA ILE A 205 -29.57 -2.92 -17.27
C ILE A 205 -30.89 -3.63 -16.96
N CYS A 206 -31.50 -3.37 -15.79
CA CYS A 206 -32.72 -4.06 -15.36
C CYS A 206 -33.90 -3.10 -15.13
N VAL A 207 -33.77 -2.16 -14.18
CA VAL A 207 -34.89 -1.35 -13.71
C VAL A 207 -35.41 -0.41 -14.81
N LEU A 208 -34.54 0.36 -15.46
CA LEU A 208 -34.92 1.30 -16.52
C LEU A 208 -35.57 0.59 -17.72
N PRO A 209 -34.98 -0.48 -18.29
CA PRO A 209 -35.64 -1.27 -19.33
C PRO A 209 -37.01 -1.80 -18.93
N LEU A 210 -37.17 -2.31 -17.69
CA LEU A 210 -38.46 -2.81 -17.20
C LEU A 210 -39.51 -1.70 -17.18
N ILE A 211 -39.16 -0.52 -16.66
CA ILE A 211 -40.06 0.64 -16.64
C ILE A 211 -40.51 0.97 -18.06
N LEU A 212 -39.60 1.05 -19.04
CA LEU A 212 -39.95 1.32 -20.43
C LEU A 212 -40.88 0.26 -21.02
N VAL A 213 -40.62 -1.03 -20.76
CA VAL A 213 -41.46 -2.14 -21.21
C VAL A 213 -42.86 -2.07 -20.62
N TYR A 214 -42.99 -1.86 -19.31
CA TYR A 214 -44.28 -1.76 -18.64
C TYR A 214 -45.05 -0.49 -19.00
N MET A 215 -44.39 0.67 -19.09
CA MET A 215 -44.99 1.92 -19.54
C MET A 215 -45.61 1.76 -20.92
N ARG A 216 -44.89 1.13 -21.87
CA ARG A 216 -45.42 0.86 -23.19
C ARG A 216 -46.66 -0.04 -23.16
N LYS A 217 -46.71 -1.07 -22.30
CA LYS A 217 -47.92 -1.89 -22.11
C LYS A 217 -49.10 -1.08 -21.59
N VAL A 218 -48.88 -0.14 -20.66
CA VAL A 218 -49.91 0.74 -20.12
C VAL A 218 -50.41 1.74 -21.17
N ILE A 219 -49.49 2.36 -21.92
CA ILE A 219 -49.79 3.36 -22.95
C ILE A 219 -50.53 2.72 -24.14
N CYS A 220 -50.09 1.54 -24.60
CA CYS A 220 -50.72 0.85 -25.75
C CYS A 220 -52.13 0.31 -25.43
N LYS A 221 -52.52 0.11 -24.16
CA LYS A 221 -53.91 -0.21 -23.79
C LYS A 221 -54.91 0.91 -24.08
N LYS A 222 -54.46 2.16 -24.30
CA LYS A 222 -55.31 3.35 -24.47
C LYS A 222 -55.42 3.91 -25.90
N SER A 223 -55.06 3.16 -26.95
CA SER A 223 -55.20 3.54 -28.38
C SER A 223 -54.61 4.89 -28.85
N VAL A 224 -53.68 5.50 -28.09
CA VAL A 224 -53.11 6.81 -28.46
C VAL A 224 -52.02 6.66 -29.53
N LYS A 225 -52.40 6.63 -30.81
CA LYS A 225 -51.62 6.42 -32.04
C LYS A 225 -50.37 7.32 -32.31
N LYS A 226 -49.73 7.94 -31.32
CA LYS A 226 -48.44 8.69 -31.46
C LYS A 226 -47.44 8.25 -30.39
N HIS A 227 -46.73 7.15 -30.65
CA HIS A 227 -46.01 6.37 -29.63
C HIS A 227 -44.50 6.64 -29.46
N MET A 228 -43.92 7.67 -30.09
CA MET A 228 -42.48 7.96 -29.95
C MET A 228 -42.18 9.07 -28.94
N LEU A 229 -42.90 10.19 -29.01
CA LEU A 229 -42.62 11.37 -28.19
C LEU A 229 -42.81 11.13 -26.67
N PRO A 230 -43.88 10.45 -26.18
CA PRO A 230 -44.02 10.18 -24.75
C PRO A 230 -42.97 9.21 -24.21
N LEU A 231 -42.47 8.30 -25.06
CA LEU A 231 -41.47 7.30 -24.70
C LEU A 231 -40.06 7.93 -24.66
N ILE A 232 -39.78 8.87 -25.58
CA ILE A 232 -38.59 9.73 -25.55
C ILE A 232 -38.62 10.70 -24.36
N VAL A 233 -39.77 11.33 -24.07
CA VAL A 233 -39.93 12.24 -22.91
C VAL A 233 -39.79 11.48 -21.60
N ALA A 234 -40.34 10.26 -21.51
CA ALA A 234 -40.14 9.40 -20.33
C ALA A 234 -38.68 8.96 -20.19
N PHE A 235 -38.02 8.59 -21.29
CA PHE A 235 -36.58 8.26 -21.29
C PHE A 235 -35.74 9.46 -20.82
N LEU A 236 -35.98 10.66 -21.36
CA LEU A 236 -35.28 11.89 -20.96
C LEU A 236 -35.57 12.28 -19.50
N ALA A 237 -36.82 12.19 -19.05
CA ALA A 237 -37.20 12.46 -17.66
C ALA A 237 -36.57 11.44 -16.68
N MET A 238 -36.39 10.20 -17.13
CA MET A 238 -35.81 9.13 -16.33
C MET A 238 -34.28 9.21 -16.27
N VAL A 239 -33.63 9.63 -17.36
CA VAL A 239 -32.20 10.01 -17.37
C VAL A 239 -31.95 11.21 -16.43
N PHE A 240 -32.87 12.17 -16.39
CA PHE A 240 -32.85 13.26 -15.41
C PHE A 240 -33.06 12.75 -13.97
N PHE A 241 -33.89 11.72 -13.77
CA PHE A 241 -34.12 11.09 -12.46
C PHE A 241 -32.91 10.30 -11.96
N LEU A 242 -32.18 9.61 -12.85
CA LEU A 242 -30.89 8.96 -12.52
C LEU A 242 -29.85 9.98 -12.06
N ARG A 243 -29.84 11.17 -12.66
CA ARG A 243 -28.99 12.29 -12.23
C ARG A 243 -29.35 12.82 -10.84
N ILE A 244 -30.63 12.77 -10.45
CA ILE A 244 -31.09 13.14 -9.10
C ILE A 244 -30.75 12.04 -8.09
N LEU A 245 -30.86 10.77 -8.47
CA LEU A 245 -30.44 9.63 -7.64
C LEU A 245 -28.92 9.60 -7.43
N SER A 246 -28.11 9.88 -8.46
CA SER A 246 -26.64 9.93 -8.33
C SER A 246 -26.17 11.04 -7.39
N TYR A 247 -26.97 12.09 -7.19
CA TYR A 247 -26.68 13.20 -6.27
C TYR A 247 -27.18 12.97 -4.83
N ASN A 248 -28.22 12.15 -4.64
CA ASN A 248 -28.88 11.99 -3.34
C ASN A 248 -28.65 10.60 -2.68
N VAL A 249 -28.20 9.58 -3.43
CA VAL A 249 -27.94 8.25 -2.85
C VAL A 249 -26.68 8.23 -1.96
N THR A 250 -25.85 9.27 -1.99
CA THR A 250 -24.81 9.52 -0.96
C THR A 250 -25.38 9.79 0.44
N SER A 251 -26.65 10.18 0.57
CA SER A 251 -27.27 10.47 1.88
C SER A 251 -28.05 9.28 2.50
N LEU A 252 -28.06 8.13 1.81
CA LEU A 252 -28.58 6.86 2.34
C LEU A 252 -27.47 5.88 2.76
N SER A 253 -26.21 6.32 2.80
CA SER A 253 -25.15 5.72 3.61
C SER A 253 -25.41 6.03 5.09
N PHE A 254 -26.44 5.41 5.64
CA PHE A 254 -26.64 5.36 7.08
C PHE A 254 -25.44 4.59 7.64
N LEU A 255 -24.52 5.31 8.30
CA LEU A 255 -23.24 4.91 8.93
C LEU A 255 -21.98 5.26 8.11
N ASN A 256 -21.47 6.47 8.41
CA ASN A 256 -20.10 6.98 8.28
C ASN A 256 -19.52 7.21 6.87
N ALA A 257 -19.75 8.41 6.35
CA ALA A 257 -19.11 8.98 5.17
C ALA A 257 -18.03 10.01 5.55
N GLU A 258 -17.04 9.61 6.35
CA GLU A 258 -15.84 10.44 6.58
C GLU A 258 -14.66 10.08 5.66
N SER A 259 -14.70 8.93 4.97
CA SER A 259 -13.65 8.53 4.01
C SER A 259 -14.01 8.76 2.54
N MET A 260 -15.25 9.14 2.21
CA MET A 260 -15.71 9.35 0.84
C MET A 260 -15.79 10.83 0.41
N SER A 261 -15.49 11.77 1.30
CA SER A 261 -15.55 13.22 0.99
C SER A 261 -14.32 13.74 0.24
N GLN A 262 -13.19 13.01 0.25
CA GLN A 262 -12.00 13.32 -0.56
C GLN A 262 -12.04 12.69 -1.96
N TYR A 263 -12.84 11.64 -2.14
CA TYR A 263 -13.18 11.13 -3.46
C TYR A 263 -14.28 12.00 -4.01
N GLY A 264 -14.09 12.65 -5.16
CA GLY A 264 -15.12 13.38 -5.89
C GLY A 264 -16.30 12.45 -6.24
N GLY A 265 -17.13 12.16 -5.24
CA GLY A 265 -18.09 11.07 -5.17
C GLY A 265 -19.26 11.37 -6.06
N VAL A 266 -19.04 11.21 -7.36
CA VAL A 266 -20.11 11.07 -8.33
C VAL A 266 -19.92 9.73 -9.00
N VAL A 267 -20.84 8.84 -8.66
CA VAL A 267 -21.07 7.51 -9.23
C VAL A 267 -20.66 7.44 -10.70
N TYR A 268 -19.61 6.65 -10.98
CA TYR A 268 -19.46 5.89 -12.22
C TYR A 268 -19.56 6.67 -13.54
N GLY A 269 -18.69 7.67 -13.78
CA GLY A 269 -18.48 8.25 -15.11
C GLY A 269 -19.66 9.03 -15.74
N ILE A 270 -20.89 8.81 -15.26
CA ILE A 270 -22.15 9.44 -15.65
C ILE A 270 -22.44 10.59 -14.67
N SER A 271 -21.40 11.18 -14.10
CA SER A 271 -21.53 12.37 -13.25
C SER A 271 -22.03 13.56 -14.07
N ASN A 272 -21.59 13.63 -15.33
CA ASN A 272 -21.92 14.66 -16.29
C ASN A 272 -22.12 14.05 -17.69
N PHE A 273 -22.84 14.80 -18.54
CA PHE A 273 -22.81 14.57 -19.98
C PHE A 273 -21.57 15.22 -20.54
N GLY A 274 -20.79 14.48 -21.30
CA GLY A 274 -19.59 15.07 -21.84
C GLY A 274 -19.80 15.89 -23.11
N GLY A 275 -18.81 16.73 -23.39
CA GLY A 275 -18.82 17.64 -24.53
C GLY A 275 -18.99 16.93 -25.88
N ILE A 276 -19.52 17.66 -26.88
CA ILE A 276 -19.66 17.13 -28.24
C ILE A 276 -18.31 16.92 -28.94
N TYR A 277 -17.30 17.69 -28.55
CA TYR A 277 -15.95 17.63 -29.14
C TYR A 277 -15.20 16.33 -28.82
N THR A 278 -15.57 15.65 -27.73
CA THR A 278 -14.97 14.38 -27.27
C THR A 278 -15.72 13.14 -27.78
N LEU A 279 -16.85 13.33 -28.48
CA LEU A 279 -17.72 12.24 -28.93
C LEU A 279 -17.02 11.24 -29.87
N LEU A 280 -16.17 11.72 -30.79
CA LEU A 280 -15.46 10.84 -31.73
C LEU A 280 -14.49 9.89 -31.01
N ASN A 281 -13.77 10.40 -30.01
CA ASN A 281 -12.87 9.61 -29.19
C ASN A 281 -13.65 8.55 -28.39
N ARG A 282 -14.78 8.93 -27.79
CA ARG A 282 -15.68 7.97 -27.09
C ARG A 282 -16.23 6.91 -28.01
N VAL A 283 -16.60 7.25 -29.25
CA VAL A 283 -17.08 6.27 -30.24
C VAL A 283 -15.97 5.30 -30.61
N TYR A 284 -14.74 5.78 -30.81
CA TYR A 284 -13.58 4.93 -31.06
C TYR A 284 -13.33 3.96 -29.89
N ILE A 285 -13.27 4.47 -28.66
CA ILE A 285 -13.09 3.67 -27.43
C ILE A 285 -14.23 2.66 -27.26
N PHE A 286 -15.47 3.08 -27.50
CA PHE A 286 -16.65 2.20 -27.44
C PHE A 286 -16.55 1.06 -28.46
N ILE A 287 -16.21 1.36 -29.71
CA ILE A 287 -16.04 0.33 -30.75
C ILE A 287 -14.96 -0.65 -30.32
N CYS A 288 -13.79 -0.14 -29.89
CA CYS A 288 -12.71 -1.01 -29.47
C CYS A 288 -13.07 -1.84 -28.23
N GLY A 289 -13.81 -1.27 -27.27
CA GLY A 289 -14.33 -1.95 -26.09
C GLY A 289 -15.31 -3.07 -26.44
N ILE A 290 -16.32 -2.81 -27.28
CA ILE A 290 -17.25 -3.85 -27.73
C ILE A 290 -16.52 -4.94 -28.51
N LEU A 291 -15.60 -4.57 -29.41
CA LEU A 291 -14.82 -5.56 -30.13
C LEU A 291 -13.94 -6.38 -29.19
N GLY A 292 -13.35 -5.75 -28.17
CA GLY A 292 -12.55 -6.40 -27.14
C GLY A 292 -13.34 -7.36 -26.25
N ILE A 293 -14.56 -7.00 -25.83
CA ILE A 293 -15.45 -7.86 -25.03
C ILE A 293 -15.75 -9.19 -25.73
N TYR A 294 -15.93 -9.15 -27.05
CA TYR A 294 -16.12 -10.34 -27.89
C TYR A 294 -14.81 -10.85 -28.48
N ASN A 295 -13.68 -10.33 -28.00
CA ASN A 295 -12.34 -10.58 -28.49
C ASN A 295 -12.27 -10.69 -30.03
N CYS A 296 -12.56 -9.61 -30.74
CA CYS A 296 -12.60 -9.54 -32.21
C CYS A 296 -11.88 -8.31 -32.77
N LEU A 297 -10.89 -7.82 -32.04
CA LEU A 297 -9.97 -6.78 -32.52
C LEU A 297 -9.01 -7.38 -33.55
N PHE A 298 -9.03 -6.84 -34.77
CA PHE A 298 -8.17 -7.28 -35.89
C PHE A 298 -6.84 -6.52 -35.97
N PHE A 299 -6.68 -5.47 -35.18
CA PHE A 299 -5.46 -4.66 -35.18
C PHE A 299 -4.29 -5.61 -34.87
N ASP A 300 -3.33 -5.68 -35.79
CA ASP A 300 -2.08 -6.45 -35.69
C ASP A 300 -2.16 -7.98 -35.88
N LYS A 301 -3.24 -8.54 -36.48
CA LYS A 301 -3.34 -9.99 -36.75
C LYS A 301 -3.27 -10.34 -38.25
N ALA A 302 -2.61 -11.45 -38.56
CA ALA A 302 -2.50 -11.98 -39.93
C ALA A 302 -3.87 -12.41 -40.49
N ILE A 303 -4.17 -12.06 -41.74
CA ILE A 303 -5.52 -12.16 -42.36
C ILE A 303 -5.96 -13.61 -42.65
N LEU A 304 -5.03 -14.58 -42.71
CA LEU A 304 -5.29 -15.96 -43.17
C LEU A 304 -4.82 -17.03 -42.18
N ASN A 305 -5.07 -16.85 -40.89
CA ASN A 305 -4.88 -17.89 -39.87
C ASN A 305 -6.25 -18.51 -39.47
N LEU A 306 -6.26 -19.77 -39.01
CA LEU A 306 -7.42 -20.42 -38.39
C LEU A 306 -7.99 -19.56 -37.24
N ASN A 307 -7.13 -18.85 -36.50
CA ASN A 307 -7.51 -17.89 -35.47
C ASN A 307 -8.31 -16.70 -36.05
N THR A 308 -8.01 -16.28 -37.28
CA THR A 308 -8.72 -15.20 -38.00
C THR A 308 -10.14 -15.60 -38.38
N PHE A 309 -10.38 -16.87 -38.67
CA PHE A 309 -11.73 -17.39 -38.91
C PHE A 309 -12.61 -17.25 -37.65
N SER A 310 -12.06 -17.54 -36.46
CA SER A 310 -12.78 -17.33 -35.19
C SER A 310 -13.22 -15.88 -35.05
N TYR A 311 -12.32 -14.90 -35.23
CA TYR A 311 -12.65 -13.47 -35.14
C TYR A 311 -13.77 -13.04 -36.10
N VAL A 312 -13.76 -13.55 -37.34
CA VAL A 312 -14.82 -13.29 -38.33
C VAL A 312 -16.17 -13.86 -37.87
N VAL A 313 -16.16 -15.07 -37.29
CA VAL A 313 -17.37 -15.67 -36.69
C VAL A 313 -17.87 -14.81 -35.52
N ARG A 314 -16.99 -14.34 -34.63
CA ARG A 314 -17.35 -13.46 -33.49
C ARG A 314 -17.97 -12.15 -33.97
N MET A 315 -17.40 -11.50 -34.97
CA MET A 315 -17.99 -10.31 -35.62
C MET A 315 -19.36 -10.59 -36.22
N GLY A 316 -19.49 -11.72 -36.93
CA GLY A 316 -20.76 -12.16 -37.49
C GLY A 316 -21.84 -12.29 -36.40
N ILE A 317 -21.48 -12.82 -35.23
CA ILE A 317 -22.39 -12.96 -34.09
C ILE A 317 -22.85 -11.59 -33.55
N ILE A 318 -21.92 -10.63 -33.38
CA ILE A 318 -22.26 -9.26 -32.95
C ILE A 318 -23.23 -8.61 -33.95
N LEU A 319 -22.96 -8.72 -35.25
CA LEU A 319 -23.83 -8.19 -36.30
C LEU A 319 -25.21 -8.85 -36.29
N VAL A 320 -25.28 -10.17 -36.09
CA VAL A 320 -26.55 -10.90 -35.97
C VAL A 320 -27.32 -10.41 -34.75
N PHE A 321 -26.67 -10.19 -33.60
CA PHE A 321 -27.31 -9.63 -32.41
C PHE A 321 -27.86 -8.22 -32.68
N LEU A 322 -27.07 -7.33 -33.28
CA LEU A 322 -27.49 -5.97 -33.61
C LEU A 322 -28.72 -5.96 -34.55
N VAL A 323 -28.66 -6.72 -35.64
CA VAL A 323 -29.77 -6.78 -36.61
C VAL A 323 -31.03 -7.39 -35.97
N TYR A 324 -30.87 -8.45 -35.19
CA TYR A 324 -32.00 -9.11 -34.53
C TYR A 324 -32.62 -8.25 -33.44
N SER A 325 -31.81 -7.61 -32.61
CA SER A 325 -32.27 -6.72 -31.54
C SER A 325 -33.03 -5.51 -32.09
N ILE A 326 -32.53 -4.85 -33.15
CA ILE A 326 -33.24 -3.76 -33.85
C ILE A 326 -34.60 -4.24 -34.37
N LYS A 327 -34.65 -5.44 -34.96
CA LYS A 327 -35.90 -6.03 -35.43
C LYS A 327 -36.88 -6.28 -34.28
N CYS A 328 -36.42 -6.82 -33.16
CA CYS A 328 -37.23 -7.04 -31.96
C CYS A 328 -37.76 -5.73 -31.38
N ILE A 329 -36.93 -4.69 -31.25
CA ILE A 329 -37.35 -3.36 -30.81
C ILE A 329 -38.41 -2.78 -31.75
N LYS A 330 -38.21 -2.84 -33.07
CA LYS A 330 -39.20 -2.40 -34.07
C LYS A 330 -40.53 -3.15 -33.93
N CYS A 331 -40.49 -4.46 -33.74
CA CYS A 331 -41.70 -5.27 -33.53
C CYS A 331 -42.39 -4.92 -32.21
N TRP A 332 -41.63 -4.70 -31.13
CA TRP A 332 -42.15 -4.31 -29.83
C TRP A 332 -42.82 -2.93 -29.86
N ILE A 333 -42.18 -1.92 -30.48
CA ILE A 333 -42.78 -0.59 -30.70
C ILE A 333 -44.11 -0.70 -31.47
N LYS A 334 -44.15 -1.56 -32.50
CA LYS A 334 -45.37 -1.82 -33.30
C LYS A 334 -46.38 -2.72 -32.60
N GLY A 335 -46.09 -3.21 -31.40
CA GLY A 335 -46.93 -4.14 -30.64
C GLY A 335 -47.11 -5.53 -31.20
N LYS A 336 -46.17 -5.98 -32.04
CA LYS A 336 -46.11 -7.33 -32.57
C LYS A 336 -45.25 -8.28 -31.73
N GLU A 337 -44.65 -7.78 -30.65
CA GLU A 337 -43.79 -8.52 -29.73
C GLU A 337 -44.18 -8.12 -28.29
N ASP A 338 -44.42 -9.11 -27.43
CA ASP A 338 -44.91 -8.91 -26.05
C ASP A 338 -44.09 -9.69 -24.99
N GLU A 339 -42.99 -10.32 -25.40
CA GLU A 339 -42.07 -10.99 -24.47
C GLU A 339 -41.30 -9.95 -23.64
N THR A 340 -41.84 -9.65 -22.46
CA THR A 340 -41.30 -8.65 -21.52
C THR A 340 -39.79 -8.80 -21.32
N VAL A 341 -39.33 -9.95 -20.81
CA VAL A 341 -37.93 -10.14 -20.43
C VAL A 341 -36.97 -10.06 -21.63
N LYS A 342 -37.33 -10.68 -22.76
CA LYS A 342 -36.49 -10.60 -23.98
C LYS A 342 -36.27 -9.16 -24.42
N ILE A 343 -37.31 -8.32 -24.39
CA ILE A 343 -37.18 -6.90 -24.74
C ILE A 343 -36.41 -6.14 -23.67
N THR A 344 -36.60 -6.46 -22.39
CA THR A 344 -35.84 -5.87 -21.29
C THR A 344 -34.33 -6.11 -21.44
N LEU A 345 -33.91 -7.35 -21.71
CA LEU A 345 -32.49 -7.71 -21.95
C LEU A 345 -31.89 -6.90 -23.12
N ILE A 346 -32.65 -6.77 -24.21
CA ILE A 346 -32.23 -5.99 -25.38
C ILE A 346 -32.10 -4.50 -25.00
N LEU A 347 -33.12 -3.91 -24.39
CA LEU A 347 -33.11 -2.49 -24.04
C LEU A 347 -32.01 -2.18 -23.01
N GLY A 348 -31.78 -3.05 -22.02
CA GLY A 348 -30.70 -2.91 -21.04
C GLY A 348 -29.33 -2.83 -21.70
N SER A 349 -29.07 -3.70 -22.69
CA SER A 349 -27.83 -3.67 -23.46
C SER A 349 -27.64 -2.35 -24.20
N TYR A 350 -28.68 -1.84 -24.87
CA TYR A 350 -28.61 -0.57 -25.61
C TYR A 350 -28.50 0.65 -24.71
N ILE A 351 -29.20 0.65 -23.56
CA ILE A 351 -29.15 1.75 -22.59
C ILE A 351 -27.78 1.82 -21.96
N LEU A 352 -27.16 0.68 -21.62
CA LEU A 352 -25.79 0.62 -21.13
C LEU A 352 -24.78 1.18 -22.16
N CYS A 353 -24.86 0.74 -23.42
CA CYS A 353 -24.03 1.30 -24.49
C CYS A 353 -24.23 2.81 -24.67
N ALA A 354 -25.47 3.29 -24.59
CA ALA A 354 -25.78 4.71 -24.70
C ALA A 354 -25.26 5.50 -23.49
N ALA A 355 -25.38 4.96 -22.28
CA ALA A 355 -24.88 5.57 -21.06
C ALA A 355 -23.35 5.76 -21.15
N PHE A 356 -22.62 4.75 -21.63
CA PHE A 356 -21.18 4.84 -21.85
C PHE A 356 -20.81 5.96 -22.84
N LEU A 357 -21.47 6.01 -24.00
CA LEU A 357 -21.17 7.02 -25.04
C LEU A 357 -21.45 8.46 -24.60
N LEU A 358 -22.45 8.64 -23.73
CA LEU A 358 -22.91 9.95 -23.26
C LEU A 358 -22.21 10.44 -21.98
N ALA A 359 -21.54 9.55 -21.26
CA ALA A 359 -20.82 9.82 -20.02
C ALA A 359 -19.61 10.74 -20.25
N ASP A 360 -19.38 11.70 -19.35
CA ASP A 360 -18.26 12.65 -19.42
C ASP A 360 -16.90 11.96 -19.37
N PHE A 361 -16.79 10.91 -18.55
CA PHE A 361 -15.59 10.10 -18.44
C PHE A 361 -15.52 8.94 -19.46
N GLY A 362 -16.41 8.88 -20.46
CA GLY A 362 -16.38 7.84 -21.49
C GLY A 362 -15.11 7.83 -22.36
N GLU A 363 -14.24 8.84 -22.22
CA GLU A 363 -12.93 8.89 -22.86
C GLU A 363 -11.84 8.12 -22.11
N MET A 364 -12.08 7.76 -20.85
CA MET A 364 -11.15 6.95 -20.08
C MET A 364 -11.37 5.48 -20.41
N MET A 365 -10.34 4.83 -20.97
CA MET A 365 -10.37 3.42 -21.39
C MET A 365 -10.78 2.46 -20.27
N ILE A 366 -10.41 2.76 -19.01
CA ILE A 366 -10.80 1.97 -17.83
C ILE A 366 -12.32 1.80 -17.67
N ASN A 367 -13.12 2.77 -18.13
CA ASN A 367 -14.58 2.73 -18.00
C ASN A 367 -15.24 1.68 -18.91
N ILE A 368 -14.49 1.03 -19.82
CA ILE A 368 -14.98 -0.10 -20.60
C ILE A 368 -15.46 -1.24 -19.70
N ARG A 369 -14.97 -1.34 -18.46
CA ARG A 369 -15.37 -2.35 -17.47
C ARG A 369 -16.87 -2.47 -17.22
N TYR A 370 -17.64 -1.44 -17.55
CA TYR A 370 -19.09 -1.43 -17.39
C TYR A 370 -19.86 -2.06 -18.56
N LEU A 371 -19.27 -2.10 -19.75
CA LEU A 371 -19.89 -2.65 -20.97
C LEU A 371 -20.03 -4.19 -21.01
N PRO A 372 -19.16 -5.00 -20.37
CA PRO A 372 -19.26 -6.46 -20.33
C PRO A 372 -20.63 -7.04 -19.93
N ALA A 373 -21.47 -6.33 -19.16
CA ALA A 373 -22.84 -6.78 -18.86
C ALA A 373 -23.73 -6.98 -20.11
N VAL A 374 -23.35 -6.40 -21.26
CA VAL A 374 -23.98 -6.67 -22.57
C VAL A 374 -23.85 -8.14 -22.97
N LEU A 375 -22.79 -8.82 -22.57
CA LEU A 375 -22.43 -10.15 -23.04
C LEU A 375 -23.37 -11.27 -22.58
N PRO A 376 -23.67 -11.46 -21.27
CA PRO A 376 -24.62 -12.48 -20.86
C PRO A 376 -26.02 -12.20 -21.43
N PHE A 377 -26.40 -10.92 -21.53
CA PHE A 377 -27.70 -10.52 -22.07
C PHE A 377 -27.82 -10.82 -23.57
N SER A 378 -26.80 -10.47 -24.36
CA SER A 378 -26.76 -10.76 -25.78
C SER A 378 -26.71 -12.27 -26.03
N THR A 379 -25.99 -13.02 -25.20
CA THR A 379 -25.85 -14.47 -25.28
C THR A 379 -27.18 -15.17 -25.01
N ILE A 380 -27.94 -14.72 -24.00
CA ILE A 380 -29.31 -15.20 -23.75
C ILE A 380 -30.19 -14.91 -24.98
N VAL A 381 -30.19 -13.68 -25.48
CA VAL A 381 -31.04 -13.27 -26.62
C VAL A 381 -30.70 -14.04 -27.90
N LEU A 382 -29.42 -14.26 -28.18
CA LEU A 382 -28.94 -15.04 -29.32
C LEU A 382 -29.28 -16.53 -29.17
N SER A 383 -29.21 -17.07 -27.95
CA SER A 383 -29.62 -18.45 -27.67
C SER A 383 -31.12 -18.68 -27.91
N LEU A 384 -31.94 -17.65 -27.77
CA LEU A 384 -33.36 -17.67 -28.18
C LEU A 384 -33.54 -17.57 -29.70
N LEU A 385 -32.57 -17.00 -30.42
CA LEU A 385 -32.59 -16.91 -31.88
C LEU A 385 -32.17 -18.23 -32.54
N GLU A 386 -31.25 -18.98 -31.94
CA GLU A 386 -30.77 -20.29 -32.42
C GLU A 386 -31.92 -21.16 -32.92
N GLU A 387 -32.99 -21.28 -32.12
CA GLU A 387 -34.16 -22.08 -32.46
C GLU A 387 -34.82 -21.67 -33.80
N LYS A 388 -34.95 -20.36 -34.05
CA LYS A 388 -35.54 -19.84 -35.30
C LYS A 388 -34.63 -20.13 -36.50
N ILE A 389 -33.32 -20.13 -36.29
CA ILE A 389 -32.34 -20.47 -37.32
C ILE A 389 -32.47 -21.96 -37.65
N SER A 390 -32.46 -22.82 -36.63
CA SER A 390 -32.52 -24.26 -36.76
C SER A 390 -33.82 -24.73 -37.44
N LEU A 391 -34.97 -24.14 -37.07
CA LEU A 391 -36.24 -24.40 -37.74
C LEU A 391 -36.22 -23.99 -39.22
N LYS A 392 -35.63 -22.84 -39.56
CA LYS A 392 -35.49 -22.41 -40.96
C LYS A 392 -34.58 -23.34 -41.76
N LEU A 393 -33.50 -23.83 -41.15
CA LEU A 393 -32.60 -24.79 -41.80
C LEU A 393 -33.31 -26.12 -42.06
N MET A 394 -34.09 -26.60 -41.10
CA MET A 394 -34.93 -27.80 -41.28
C MET A 394 -35.97 -27.61 -42.40
N GLN A 395 -36.63 -26.45 -42.46
CA GLN A 395 -37.56 -26.12 -43.55
C GLN A 395 -36.89 -26.08 -44.92
N LYS A 396 -35.58 -25.79 -44.97
CA LYS A 396 -34.76 -25.82 -46.19
C LYS A 396 -34.19 -27.22 -46.51
N GLY A 397 -34.64 -28.27 -45.81
CA GLY A 397 -34.25 -29.65 -46.09
C GLY A 397 -33.02 -30.15 -45.34
N ILE A 398 -32.46 -29.37 -44.41
CA ILE A 398 -31.33 -29.82 -43.59
C ILE A 398 -31.87 -30.67 -42.43
N CYS A 399 -32.00 -31.98 -42.67
CA CYS A 399 -32.36 -32.94 -41.65
C CYS A 399 -31.32 -32.91 -40.51
N ASN A 400 -31.77 -33.06 -39.27
CA ASN A 400 -30.91 -33.07 -38.07
C ASN A 400 -30.11 -31.77 -37.83
N ALA A 401 -30.58 -30.60 -38.29
CA ALA A 401 -29.92 -29.30 -38.08
C ALA A 401 -29.42 -29.08 -36.63
N TYR A 402 -30.22 -29.44 -35.62
CA TYR A 402 -29.81 -29.36 -34.21
C TYR A 402 -28.58 -30.23 -33.89
N LYS A 403 -28.50 -31.46 -34.43
CA LYS A 403 -27.34 -32.34 -34.20
C LYS A 403 -26.09 -31.79 -34.90
N ILE A 404 -26.25 -31.26 -36.11
CA ILE A 404 -25.14 -30.66 -36.88
C ILE A 404 -24.57 -29.45 -36.13
N GLN A 405 -25.43 -28.60 -35.56
CA GLN A 405 -24.99 -27.48 -34.74
C GLN A 405 -24.29 -27.94 -33.47
N ILE A 406 -24.84 -28.93 -32.75
CA ILE A 406 -24.19 -29.50 -31.57
C ILE A 406 -22.78 -30.00 -31.92
N VAL A 407 -22.63 -30.73 -33.02
CA VAL A 407 -21.33 -31.22 -33.50
C VAL A 407 -20.42 -30.08 -33.93
N ALA A 408 -20.93 -29.08 -34.65
CA ALA A 408 -20.14 -27.93 -35.09
C ALA A 408 -19.62 -27.11 -33.90
N PHE A 409 -20.46 -26.84 -32.90
CA PHE A 409 -20.04 -26.15 -31.68
C PHE A 409 -19.11 -27.01 -30.83
N ALA A 410 -19.36 -28.32 -30.71
CA ALA A 410 -18.45 -29.23 -30.01
C ALA A 410 -17.08 -29.32 -30.68
N LEU A 411 -17.03 -29.34 -32.02
CA LEU A 411 -15.77 -29.30 -32.78
C LEU A 411 -15.07 -27.96 -32.63
N LEU A 412 -15.80 -26.83 -32.67
CA LEU A 412 -15.23 -25.50 -32.42
C LEU A 412 -14.66 -25.42 -30.99
N ILE A 413 -15.37 -25.98 -30.01
CA ILE A 413 -14.89 -26.10 -28.64
C ILE A 413 -13.63 -26.96 -28.59
N ALA A 414 -13.63 -28.16 -29.17
CA ALA A 414 -12.47 -29.05 -29.16
C ALA A 414 -11.25 -28.52 -29.93
N ILE A 415 -11.44 -27.73 -30.99
CA ILE A 415 -10.37 -27.09 -31.75
C ILE A 415 -9.70 -25.97 -30.93
N TYR A 416 -10.47 -25.30 -30.07
CA TYR A 416 -10.01 -24.14 -29.32
C TYR A 416 -9.60 -24.49 -27.88
N ILE A 417 -10.10 -25.59 -27.30
CA ILE A 417 -9.50 -26.28 -26.16
C ILE A 417 -8.23 -26.99 -26.64
N GLN A 418 -7.23 -26.23 -27.05
CA GLN A 418 -5.87 -26.64 -26.73
C GLN A 418 -5.62 -26.13 -25.32
N PRO A 419 -5.45 -27.02 -24.33
CA PRO A 419 -5.05 -26.60 -22.99
C PRO A 419 -3.62 -26.11 -23.11
N VAL A 420 -3.45 -24.81 -23.35
CA VAL A 420 -2.15 -24.16 -23.25
C VAL A 420 -1.92 -23.93 -21.77
N TYR A 421 -1.49 -24.98 -21.06
CA TYR A 421 -1.01 -24.92 -19.67
C TYR A 421 0.20 -23.98 -19.49
N SER A 422 0.68 -23.33 -20.56
CA SER A 422 1.97 -22.62 -20.61
C SER A 422 1.89 -21.15 -21.04
N ASN A 423 0.72 -20.62 -21.38
CA ASN A 423 0.56 -19.20 -21.68
C ASN A 423 -0.41 -18.61 -20.66
N THR A 424 -0.09 -18.84 -19.38
CA THR A 424 -0.63 -18.06 -18.28
C THR A 424 -0.60 -16.60 -18.70
N VAL A 425 -1.74 -15.96 -18.56
CA VAL A 425 -1.88 -14.53 -18.71
C VAL A 425 -1.22 -13.98 -17.47
N GLU A 426 0.10 -13.86 -17.52
CA GLU A 426 0.86 -13.12 -16.52
C GLU A 426 0.26 -11.74 -16.51
N ASN A 427 -0.22 -11.32 -15.34
CA ASN A 427 -0.26 -9.91 -15.07
C ASN A 427 1.16 -9.37 -15.37
N VAL A 428 1.29 -8.23 -16.05
CA VAL A 428 2.58 -7.56 -16.34
C VAL A 428 3.42 -7.47 -15.06
N TYR A 429 2.74 -7.38 -13.92
CA TYR A 429 3.34 -7.43 -12.59
C TYR A 429 3.12 -8.77 -11.85
N ASP A 430 2.45 -9.81 -12.35
CA ASP A 430 2.21 -11.05 -11.56
C ASP A 430 3.51 -11.71 -11.15
N SER A 431 4.44 -11.82 -12.10
CA SER A 431 5.76 -12.41 -11.89
C SER A 431 6.56 -11.59 -10.90
N GLU A 432 6.50 -10.26 -11.01
CA GLU A 432 7.15 -9.34 -10.08
C GLU A 432 6.49 -9.36 -8.70
N LEU A 433 5.16 -9.46 -8.62
CA LEU A 433 4.42 -9.59 -7.36
C LEU A 433 4.68 -10.94 -6.69
N ASP A 434 4.89 -12.01 -7.47
CA ASP A 434 5.37 -13.30 -6.98
C ASP A 434 6.79 -13.16 -6.41
N GLU A 435 7.69 -12.45 -7.11
CA GLU A 435 9.05 -12.17 -6.64
C GLU A 435 9.07 -11.33 -5.35
N ILE A 436 8.22 -10.30 -5.27
CA ILE A 436 8.04 -9.48 -4.07
C ILE A 436 7.53 -10.34 -2.91
N ALA A 437 6.50 -11.17 -3.14
CA ALA A 437 5.97 -12.06 -2.11
C ALA A 437 7.01 -13.10 -1.65
N GLU A 438 7.78 -13.68 -2.57
CA GLU A 438 8.86 -14.61 -2.26
C GLU A 438 9.98 -13.92 -1.46
N THR A 439 10.32 -12.67 -1.79
CA THR A 439 11.29 -11.85 -1.05
C THR A 439 10.81 -11.60 0.37
N ILE A 440 9.56 -11.15 0.56
CA ILE A 440 8.97 -10.91 1.88
C ILE A 440 8.99 -12.19 2.73
N LYS A 441 8.64 -13.33 2.13
CA LYS A 441 8.58 -14.61 2.82
C LYS A 441 9.95 -15.19 3.17
N SER A 442 10.89 -15.13 2.24
CA SER A 442 12.24 -15.68 2.42
C SER A 442 13.06 -14.87 3.43
N GLU A 443 12.98 -13.55 3.37
CA GLU A 443 13.66 -12.64 4.31
C GLU A 443 12.88 -12.41 5.60
N LYS A 444 11.63 -12.91 5.68
CA LYS A 444 10.73 -12.75 6.83
C LYS A 444 10.53 -11.29 7.21
N LEU A 445 10.20 -10.47 6.22
CA LEU A 445 10.16 -9.01 6.38
C LEU A 445 9.03 -8.52 7.28
N GLY A 446 8.06 -9.35 7.65
CA GLY A 446 6.92 -8.93 8.47
C GLY A 446 5.79 -8.33 7.65
N ASP A 447 4.90 -7.61 8.32
CA ASP A 447 3.80 -6.89 7.66
C ASP A 447 4.33 -5.60 7.02
N GLY A 448 3.61 -5.08 6.04
CA GLY A 448 4.06 -3.86 5.36
C GLY A 448 2.95 -3.09 4.69
N ILE A 449 3.36 -2.09 3.93
CA ILE A 449 2.46 -1.14 3.31
C ILE A 449 2.80 -1.04 1.82
N ALA A 450 1.77 -1.03 0.98
CA ALA A 450 1.95 -0.97 -0.46
C ALA A 450 0.80 -0.20 -1.13
N PRO A 451 0.97 0.22 -2.40
CA PRO A 451 -0.13 0.79 -3.17
C PRO A 451 -1.36 -0.08 -3.15
N TRP A 452 -2.52 0.54 -3.00
CA TRP A 452 -3.79 -0.17 -2.84
C TRP A 452 -4.11 -1.19 -3.95
N ARG A 453 -3.62 -0.96 -5.18
CA ARG A 453 -3.80 -1.88 -6.32
C ARG A 453 -2.95 -3.15 -6.23
N VAL A 454 -1.86 -3.15 -5.46
CA VAL A 454 -0.94 -4.30 -5.33
C VAL A 454 -0.92 -4.91 -3.92
N ALA A 455 -1.20 -4.13 -2.88
CA ALA A 455 -1.15 -4.58 -1.48
C ALA A 455 -1.95 -5.87 -1.26
N TYR A 456 -3.23 -5.90 -1.63
CA TYR A 456 -4.05 -7.09 -1.45
C TYR A 456 -3.63 -8.28 -2.32
N ASN A 457 -2.98 -8.04 -3.46
CA ASN A 457 -2.42 -9.12 -4.28
C ASN A 457 -1.27 -9.79 -3.53
N ILE A 458 -0.36 -8.99 -2.98
CA ILE A 458 0.81 -9.48 -2.23
C ILE A 458 0.33 -10.22 -0.97
N SER A 459 -0.59 -9.65 -0.18
CA SER A 459 -1.17 -10.32 0.99
C SER A 459 -1.77 -11.68 0.66
N ALA A 460 -2.48 -11.79 -0.47
CA ALA A 460 -3.08 -13.05 -0.90
C ALA A 460 -2.06 -14.07 -1.42
N LYS A 461 -0.97 -13.63 -2.06
CA LYS A 461 0.16 -14.48 -2.49
C LYS A 461 1.00 -14.96 -1.31
N LEU A 462 1.04 -14.18 -0.23
CA LEU A 462 1.65 -14.55 1.05
C LEU A 462 0.78 -15.48 1.91
N ASP A 463 -0.40 -15.91 1.42
CA ASP A 463 -1.41 -16.65 2.19
C ASP A 463 -1.78 -15.96 3.53
N CYS A 464 -1.66 -14.63 3.58
CA CYS A 464 -1.76 -13.82 4.81
C CYS A 464 -0.84 -14.27 5.96
N GLU A 465 0.28 -14.94 5.67
CA GLU A 465 1.35 -15.11 6.67
C GLU A 465 1.88 -13.74 7.12
N TYR A 466 1.97 -12.81 6.16
CA TYR A 466 2.18 -11.40 6.40
C TYR A 466 1.10 -10.58 5.67
N TYR A 467 0.62 -9.53 6.32
CA TYR A 467 -0.41 -8.65 5.79
C TYR A 467 0.22 -7.38 5.21
N VAL A 468 -0.21 -7.03 4.00
CA VAL A 468 0.19 -5.81 3.31
C VAL A 468 -1.01 -4.87 3.23
N ASP A 469 -0.93 -3.74 3.94
CA ASP A 469 -2.03 -2.78 4.03
C ASP A 469 -2.00 -1.82 2.83
N PRO A 470 -3.16 -1.57 2.18
CA PRO A 470 -3.23 -0.66 1.05
C PRO A 470 -3.12 0.81 1.47
N VAL A 471 -2.40 1.58 0.66
CA VAL A 471 -2.38 3.04 0.73
C VAL A 471 -2.80 3.66 -0.60
N ASP A 472 -3.61 4.72 -0.54
CA ASP A 472 -4.08 5.47 -1.71
C ASP A 472 -2.99 6.40 -2.27
N TYR A 473 -2.90 6.48 -3.60
CA TYR A 473 -1.86 7.16 -4.37
C TYR A 473 -2.36 8.44 -5.06
N ASN A 474 -3.51 8.98 -4.66
CA ASN A 474 -4.15 10.15 -5.28
C ASN A 474 -3.46 11.51 -4.94
N GLY A 475 -2.14 11.55 -4.94
CA GLY A 475 -1.33 12.77 -4.81
C GLY A 475 -1.05 13.25 -3.38
N LEU A 476 -1.50 12.52 -2.36
CA LEU A 476 -1.17 12.71 -0.95
C LEU A 476 -0.62 11.39 -0.37
N PHE A 477 0.28 10.74 -1.11
CA PHE A 477 0.73 9.38 -0.80
C PHE A 477 1.38 9.30 0.59
N LEU A 478 2.30 10.20 0.90
CA LEU A 478 2.95 10.29 2.20
C LEU A 478 2.00 10.62 3.34
N GLU A 479 1.00 11.48 3.11
CA GLU A 479 -0.07 11.74 4.08
C GLU A 479 -0.96 10.50 4.28
N SER A 480 -1.14 9.70 3.24
CA SER A 480 -1.91 8.45 3.31
C SER A 480 -1.13 7.35 4.02
N ILE A 481 0.18 7.20 3.77
CA ILE A 481 1.05 6.33 4.57
C ILE A 481 1.04 6.83 6.01
N LYS A 482 1.16 8.14 6.25
CA LYS A 482 1.11 8.75 7.59
C LYS A 482 -0.16 8.35 8.32
N ASN A 483 -1.31 8.56 7.70
CA ASN A 483 -2.61 8.23 8.28
C ASN A 483 -2.76 6.72 8.55
N THR A 484 -2.21 5.86 7.70
CA THR A 484 -2.24 4.39 7.90
C THR A 484 -1.31 3.96 9.03
N VAL A 485 -0.07 4.45 9.02
CA VAL A 485 0.96 4.19 10.02
C VAL A 485 0.54 4.75 11.39
N GLU A 486 0.01 5.96 11.48
CA GLU A 486 -0.47 6.56 12.74
C GLU A 486 -1.68 5.84 13.35
N ARG A 487 -2.49 5.13 12.53
CA ARG A 487 -3.64 4.36 13.02
C ARG A 487 -3.27 2.96 13.53
N GLN A 488 -2.14 2.42 13.09
CA GLN A 488 -1.73 1.02 13.33
C GLN A 488 -0.21 0.94 13.57
N SER A 489 0.30 1.80 14.47
CA SER A 489 1.70 2.22 14.58
C SER A 489 2.75 1.15 14.84
N ASP A 490 2.38 -0.05 15.28
CA ASP A 490 3.35 -0.98 15.89
C ASP A 490 3.72 -2.17 14.99
N TYR A 491 3.23 -2.22 13.74
CA TYR A 491 3.19 -3.49 12.98
C TYR A 491 3.90 -3.51 11.63
N TYR A 492 4.27 -2.38 11.06
CA TYR A 492 4.77 -2.36 9.67
C TYR A 492 6.29 -2.26 9.59
N ASN A 493 6.89 -3.14 8.81
CA ASN A 493 8.34 -3.28 8.65
C ASN A 493 8.85 -2.87 7.27
N TYR A 494 7.98 -2.64 6.29
CA TYR A 494 8.42 -2.15 4.99
C TYR A 494 7.38 -1.30 4.26
N ILE A 495 7.88 -0.50 3.33
CA ILE A 495 7.08 0.31 2.41
C ILE A 495 7.46 -0.08 0.97
N LEU A 496 6.49 -0.51 0.19
CA LEU A 496 6.64 -0.79 -1.24
C LEU A 496 6.19 0.42 -2.06
N ILE A 497 7.01 0.86 -3.01
CA ILE A 497 6.80 2.07 -3.81
C ILE A 497 7.10 1.78 -5.29
N PRO A 498 6.34 2.32 -6.25
CA PRO A 498 6.67 2.24 -7.67
C PRO A 498 8.02 2.91 -7.99
N SER A 499 8.83 2.27 -8.83
CA SER A 499 10.16 2.74 -9.24
C SER A 499 10.12 3.75 -10.39
N THR A 500 9.05 3.73 -11.20
CA THR A 500 8.89 4.64 -12.34
C THR A 500 7.61 5.47 -12.19
N VAL A 501 7.69 6.75 -12.59
CA VAL A 501 6.54 7.69 -12.60
C VAL A 501 5.69 7.50 -13.86
N GLU A 502 6.24 6.86 -14.89
CA GLU A 502 5.59 6.66 -16.20
C GLU A 502 4.76 5.36 -16.25
N GLY A 503 3.88 5.20 -15.29
CA GLY A 503 2.78 4.27 -15.35
C GLY A 503 1.49 5.01 -15.02
N TYR A 504 0.48 4.93 -15.89
CA TYR A 504 -0.85 5.55 -15.76
C TYR A 504 -1.58 5.34 -14.41
N LEU A 505 -1.00 4.58 -13.47
CA LEU A 505 -1.57 4.19 -12.17
C LEU A 505 -0.99 4.95 -10.96
N TYR A 506 0.18 5.59 -11.08
CA TYR A 506 0.88 6.25 -9.97
C TYR A 506 1.43 7.61 -10.44
N SER A 507 0.53 8.54 -10.73
CA SER A 507 0.86 9.74 -11.52
C SER A 507 1.66 10.82 -10.79
N ASN A 508 2.11 10.60 -9.55
CA ASN A 508 2.99 11.54 -8.87
C ASN A 508 4.26 10.80 -8.48
N GLY A 509 5.40 11.32 -8.97
CA GLY A 509 6.71 10.81 -8.63
C GLY A 509 6.88 10.81 -7.12
N PHE A 510 7.33 9.68 -6.62
CA PHE A 510 7.70 9.55 -5.23
C PHE A 510 9.06 10.20 -5.01
N ASP A 511 9.16 11.16 -4.09
CA ASP A 511 10.45 11.69 -3.69
C ASP A 511 11.03 10.84 -2.55
N LYS A 512 12.15 10.18 -2.86
CA LYS A 512 12.93 9.41 -1.89
C LYS A 512 13.37 10.26 -0.71
N ASP A 513 13.65 11.54 -0.93
CA ASP A 513 14.06 12.47 0.12
C ASP A 513 12.91 12.74 1.09
N GLU A 514 11.65 12.75 0.62
CA GLU A 514 10.48 12.86 1.48
C GLU A 514 10.23 11.59 2.32
N LEU A 515 10.51 10.38 1.81
CA LEU A 515 10.47 9.14 2.63
C LEU A 515 11.46 9.24 3.78
N VAL A 516 12.68 9.67 3.46
CA VAL A 516 13.78 9.78 4.42
C VAL A 516 13.47 10.89 5.43
N GLU A 517 12.89 12.00 4.99
CA GLU A 517 12.46 13.08 5.88
C GLU A 517 11.39 12.60 6.87
N GLN A 518 10.49 11.73 6.45
CA GLN A 518 9.32 11.33 7.23
C GLN A 518 9.53 10.08 8.09
N TYR A 519 10.19 9.05 7.55
CA TYR A 519 10.38 7.73 8.17
C TYR A 519 11.85 7.33 8.33
N GLY A 520 12.77 8.14 7.81
CA GLY A 520 14.19 7.86 7.86
C GLY A 520 14.72 6.94 6.79
N ARG A 521 16.04 6.74 6.85
CA ARG A 521 16.73 5.76 6.01
C ARG A 521 16.38 4.35 6.47
N TRP A 522 15.96 3.55 5.51
CA TRP A 522 15.72 2.12 5.66
C TRP A 522 17.02 1.34 5.93
N ASP A 523 16.90 0.17 6.56
CA ASP A 523 18.00 -0.77 6.81
C ASP A 523 18.40 -1.56 5.56
N LYS A 524 17.41 -1.93 4.73
CA LYS A 524 17.61 -2.66 3.48
C LYS A 524 16.67 -2.14 2.39
N GLN A 525 17.12 -2.25 1.15
CA GLN A 525 16.32 -1.95 -0.04
C GLN A 525 16.34 -3.17 -0.96
N TYR A 526 15.19 -3.47 -1.56
CA TYR A 526 15.06 -4.46 -2.62
C TYR A 526 14.50 -3.77 -3.86
N GLU A 527 15.20 -3.88 -4.98
CA GLU A 527 14.81 -3.30 -6.26
C GLU A 527 14.19 -4.37 -7.14
N PHE A 528 13.04 -4.06 -7.71
CA PHE A 528 12.31 -4.84 -8.71
C PHE A 528 12.17 -3.97 -9.98
N ASP A 529 11.63 -4.53 -11.06
CA ASP A 529 11.51 -3.84 -12.35
C ASP A 529 10.71 -2.52 -12.26
N GLU A 530 9.58 -2.56 -11.56
CA GLU A 530 8.61 -1.46 -11.45
C GLU A 530 8.33 -1.06 -10.00
N PHE A 531 8.88 -1.79 -9.02
CA PHE A 531 8.75 -1.48 -7.60
C PHE A 531 10.08 -1.48 -6.83
N THR A 532 10.08 -0.81 -5.70
CA THR A 532 11.18 -0.82 -4.73
C THR A 532 10.59 -0.97 -3.33
N LEU A 533 11.15 -1.91 -2.56
CA LEU A 533 10.76 -2.19 -1.19
C LEU A 533 11.82 -1.64 -0.23
N TYR A 534 11.39 -0.77 0.69
CA TYR A 534 12.23 -0.17 1.73
C TYR A 534 11.91 -0.82 3.07
N TYR A 535 12.88 -1.52 3.67
CA TYR A 535 12.71 -2.31 4.89
C TYR A 535 13.31 -1.63 6.12
N TYR A 536 12.56 -1.66 7.22
CA TYR A 536 12.87 -1.09 8.52
C TYR A 536 12.84 -2.23 9.56
N LYS A 537 14.02 -2.64 10.00
CA LYS A 537 14.23 -3.81 10.87
C LYS A 537 13.49 -3.69 12.19
N ASP A 538 13.49 -2.50 12.75
CA ASP A 538 12.84 -2.20 14.03
C ASP A 538 11.39 -1.70 13.84
N GLY A 539 10.89 -1.65 12.60
CA GLY A 539 9.58 -1.12 12.23
C GLY A 539 9.65 0.34 11.76
N ILE A 540 8.68 0.76 10.95
CA ILE A 540 8.60 2.10 10.34
C ILE A 540 8.44 3.21 11.40
N ASN A 541 7.97 2.84 12.60
CA ASN A 541 7.49 3.76 13.61
C ASN A 541 8.08 3.52 15.01
N ASP A 542 9.27 2.89 15.12
CA ASP A 542 9.91 2.67 16.42
C ASP A 542 10.42 4.00 17.02
N TRP A 543 9.46 4.77 17.55
CA TRP A 543 9.66 6.06 18.20
C TRP A 543 10.24 5.92 19.62
N ASP A 544 10.23 4.70 20.18
CA ASP A 544 10.51 4.47 21.61
C ASP A 544 11.91 3.86 21.91
N HIS A 545 12.73 3.61 20.89
CA HIS A 545 14.08 3.06 21.09
C HIS A 545 15.20 3.93 20.52
N CYS A 546 15.23 5.21 20.91
CA CYS A 546 16.51 5.87 21.17
C CYS A 546 17.17 5.19 22.38
N ILE A 547 17.88 4.10 22.14
CA ILE A 547 18.75 3.48 23.15
C ILE A 547 19.93 4.44 23.37
N MET A 548 19.76 5.42 24.25
CA MET A 548 20.86 6.18 24.85
C MET A 548 21.43 5.33 25.98
N ASP A 549 22.39 4.47 25.66
CA ASP A 549 22.99 3.53 26.59
C ASP A 549 24.00 4.23 27.51
N TYR A 550 23.48 4.98 28.49
CA TYR A 550 23.67 4.78 29.94
C TYR A 550 22.83 5.86 30.65
N GLN A 551 21.65 5.48 31.17
CA GLN A 551 20.77 6.27 32.04
C GLN A 551 20.77 7.81 31.86
N SER A 552 20.07 8.35 30.85
CA SER A 552 19.67 9.77 30.95
C SER A 552 18.39 10.06 30.18
N THR A 553 17.34 10.38 30.93
CA THR A 553 16.20 11.19 30.49
C THR A 553 16.54 12.69 30.54
N GLN A 554 17.77 13.07 30.17
CA GLN A 554 18.36 14.37 30.51
C GLN A 554 18.92 15.13 29.29
N ILE A 555 18.28 14.99 28.12
CA ILE A 555 18.52 15.90 26.99
C ILE A 555 17.28 16.77 26.81
N CYS A 556 17.44 18.07 27.05
CA CYS A 556 16.45 19.10 26.76
C CYS A 556 16.73 19.68 25.38
N ARG A 557 15.68 20.18 24.72
CA ARG A 557 15.78 20.72 23.36
C ARG A 557 14.78 21.83 23.13
N ASN A 558 15.11 22.80 22.29
CA ASN A 558 14.16 23.80 21.84
C ASN A 558 13.29 23.27 20.68
N GLU A 559 12.34 24.10 20.22
CA GLU A 559 11.38 23.76 19.17
C GLU A 559 12.01 23.52 17.78
N ASN A 560 13.25 23.98 17.57
CA ASN A 560 13.99 23.84 16.32
C ASN A 560 14.83 22.55 16.25
N VAL A 561 14.68 21.66 17.24
CA VAL A 561 15.35 20.35 17.28
C VAL A 561 14.32 19.23 17.23
N HIS A 562 14.51 18.30 16.31
CA HIS A 562 13.61 17.16 16.12
C HIS A 562 14.39 15.85 16.31
N ALA A 563 13.86 14.91 17.09
CA ALA A 563 14.38 13.55 17.09
C ALA A 563 13.82 12.80 15.86
N LYS A 564 14.71 12.21 15.06
CA LYS A 564 14.38 11.35 13.92
C LYS A 564 15.42 10.23 13.84
N ASN A 565 14.99 8.98 13.66
CA ASN A 565 15.87 7.82 13.36
C ASN A 565 17.03 7.58 14.35
N LYS A 566 16.76 7.67 15.66
CA LYS A 566 17.81 7.57 16.70
C LYS A 566 18.86 8.69 16.66
N GLN A 567 18.58 9.80 15.96
CA GLN A 567 19.41 11.00 15.86
C GLN A 567 18.61 12.25 16.26
N LEU A 568 19.32 13.31 16.64
CA LEU A 568 18.77 14.65 16.85
C LEU A 568 19.13 15.54 15.65
N GLN A 569 18.12 15.93 14.87
CA GLN A 569 18.25 16.93 13.81
C GLN A 569 18.07 18.32 14.41
N ILE A 570 19.13 19.12 14.34
CA ILE A 570 19.18 20.51 14.80
C ILE A 570 19.03 21.40 13.57
N ASN A 571 17.88 22.06 13.42
CA ASN A 571 17.68 23.07 12.37
C ASN A 571 18.35 24.40 12.76
N GLU A 572 18.30 25.40 11.88
CA GLU A 572 18.76 26.76 12.18
C GLU A 572 18.14 27.26 13.50
N ASP A 573 18.99 27.85 14.36
CA ASP A 573 18.65 28.26 15.73
C ASP A 573 18.22 27.11 16.66
N GLY A 574 18.45 25.86 16.28
CA GLY A 574 18.24 24.69 17.10
C GLY A 574 19.30 24.55 18.18
N VAL A 575 18.86 24.20 19.40
CA VAL A 575 19.76 24.03 20.55
C VAL A 575 19.40 22.76 21.31
N ILE A 576 20.41 21.93 21.54
CA ILE A 576 20.38 20.78 22.44
C ILE A 576 21.04 21.20 23.76
N TYR A 577 20.40 20.87 24.87
CA TYR A 577 20.94 21.01 26.21
C TYR A 577 21.07 19.64 26.86
N GLY A 578 22.23 19.35 27.42
CA GLY A 578 22.58 18.06 27.98
C GLY A 578 23.31 17.13 26.99
N PRO A 579 23.63 15.89 27.40
CA PRO A 579 23.13 15.23 28.61
C PRO A 579 23.56 15.94 29.88
N TYR A 580 22.66 16.14 30.84
CA TYR A 580 23.09 16.59 32.17
C TYR A 580 23.81 15.45 32.88
N ALA A 581 24.89 15.74 33.59
CA ALA A 581 25.63 14.72 34.32
C ALA A 581 26.19 15.27 35.64
N ASN A 582 26.07 14.50 36.71
CA ASN A 582 26.81 14.77 37.94
C ASN A 582 28.19 14.14 37.79
N LEU A 583 29.22 14.97 37.74
CA LEU A 583 30.58 14.56 37.46
C LEU A 583 31.47 14.88 38.65
N GLU A 584 32.19 13.88 39.13
CA GLU A 584 33.26 14.07 40.11
C GLU A 584 34.36 14.99 39.56
N ARG A 585 35.24 15.45 40.45
CA ARG A 585 36.51 16.07 40.05
C ARG A 585 37.26 15.16 39.06
N GLY A 586 37.74 15.73 37.96
CA GLY A 586 38.38 14.95 36.91
C GLY A 586 38.52 15.68 35.58
N ASN A 587 39.27 15.08 34.66
CA ASN A 587 39.26 15.46 33.25
C ASN A 587 38.29 14.54 32.51
N TYR A 588 37.49 15.10 31.60
CA TYR A 588 36.50 14.34 30.85
C TYR A 588 36.64 14.61 29.37
N ARG A 589 36.80 13.55 28.59
CA ARG A 589 36.69 13.61 27.14
C ARG A 589 35.23 13.53 26.75
N VAL A 590 34.78 14.53 26.02
CA VAL A 590 33.46 14.59 25.39
C VAL A 590 33.62 14.25 23.92
N THR A 591 32.80 13.34 23.42
CA THR A 591 32.76 12.96 22.00
C THR A 591 31.33 13.04 21.50
N ILE A 592 31.13 13.86 20.46
CA ILE A 592 29.86 14.01 19.75
C ILE A 592 30.06 13.43 18.35
N LEU A 593 29.22 12.48 17.97
CA LEU A 593 29.18 11.87 16.64
C LEU A 593 27.91 12.29 15.91
N GLY A 594 27.99 12.48 14.59
CA GLY A 594 26.88 13.00 13.81
C GLY A 594 27.27 13.35 12.37
N GLU A 595 26.46 14.19 11.73
CA GLU A 595 26.70 14.71 10.37
C GLU A 595 26.58 16.24 10.34
N ASN A 596 27.35 16.88 9.44
CA ASN A 596 27.46 18.33 9.30
C ASN A 596 27.89 19.05 10.58
N LEU A 597 28.68 18.37 11.43
CA LEU A 597 29.09 18.91 12.73
C LEU A 597 30.05 20.11 12.64
N LEU A 598 30.57 20.45 11.45
CA LEU A 598 31.29 21.70 11.22
C LEU A 598 30.40 22.94 11.32
N ALA A 599 29.08 22.77 11.15
CA ALA A 599 28.10 23.85 11.24
C ALA A 599 27.57 24.08 12.67
N ALA A 600 27.99 23.24 13.61
CA ALA A 600 27.60 23.30 15.01
C ALA A 600 28.62 24.05 15.88
N GLU A 601 28.11 24.83 16.82
CA GLU A 601 28.85 25.32 17.98
C GLU A 601 28.61 24.38 19.19
N TYR A 602 29.52 24.40 20.15
CA TYR A 602 29.45 23.57 21.34
C TYR A 602 30.08 24.26 22.54
N ARG A 603 29.52 24.01 23.72
CA ARG A 603 30.02 24.52 25.01
C ARG A 603 29.65 23.58 26.16
N ALA A 604 30.30 23.75 27.30
CA ALA A 604 29.97 23.03 28.52
C ALA A 604 29.83 24.01 29.69
N THR A 605 28.81 23.81 30.51
CA THR A 605 28.42 24.72 31.59
C THR A 605 28.18 23.96 32.88
N VAL A 606 28.35 24.64 34.01
CA VAL A 606 28.01 24.16 35.36
C VAL A 606 27.13 25.17 36.10
N GLN A 607 26.60 24.76 37.25
CA GLN A 607 25.77 25.62 38.12
C GLN A 607 24.51 26.13 37.39
N ALA A 608 23.87 25.26 36.61
CA ALA A 608 22.70 25.56 35.77
C ALA A 608 22.97 26.71 34.76
N GLY A 609 24.05 26.59 33.99
CA GLY A 609 24.37 27.53 32.91
C GLY A 609 25.07 28.82 33.36
N LYS A 610 25.42 28.98 34.64
CA LYS A 610 25.99 30.23 35.18
C LYS A 610 27.48 30.38 34.97
N LYS A 611 28.22 29.28 34.89
CA LYS A 611 29.67 29.27 34.69
C LYS A 611 29.99 28.35 33.52
N GLU A 612 30.63 28.91 32.50
CA GLU A 612 31.13 28.16 31.35
C GLU A 612 32.48 27.52 31.71
N LEU A 613 32.68 26.27 31.29
CA LEU A 613 33.92 25.53 31.49
C LEU A 613 34.90 25.83 30.36
N ASN A 614 36.18 25.87 30.69
CA ASN A 614 37.23 25.93 29.67
C ASN A 614 37.29 24.59 28.93
N ILE A 615 37.31 24.67 27.60
CA ILE A 615 37.43 23.51 26.70
C ILE A 615 38.85 23.43 26.13
N GLU A 616 39.46 22.26 26.25
CA GLU A 616 40.81 21.97 25.75
C GLU A 616 40.81 20.85 24.71
N LYS A 617 41.92 20.73 23.95
CA LYS A 617 42.20 19.61 23.01
C LYS A 617 41.07 19.34 21.98
N VAL A 618 40.57 20.40 21.38
CA VAL A 618 39.48 20.36 20.39
C VAL A 618 39.90 19.69 19.07
N CYS A 619 39.07 18.77 18.59
CA CYS A 619 39.07 18.28 17.22
C CYS A 619 37.63 18.30 16.68
N GLN A 620 37.35 19.18 15.72
CA GLN A 620 36.06 19.26 15.03
C GLN A 620 36.21 18.89 13.56
N ARG A 621 35.36 17.99 13.11
CA ARG A 621 35.22 17.48 11.74
C ARG A 621 33.73 17.39 11.42
N ASP A 622 33.44 17.11 10.16
CA ASP A 622 32.06 17.01 9.69
C ASP A 622 31.27 15.87 10.35
N ASP A 623 31.98 14.80 10.74
CA ASP A 623 31.43 13.58 11.34
C ASP A 623 31.64 13.48 12.86
N LYS A 624 32.43 14.39 13.45
CA LYS A 624 32.85 14.28 14.86
C LYS A 624 33.26 15.61 15.49
N ILE A 625 32.80 15.86 16.70
CA ILE A 625 33.38 16.84 17.64
C ILE A 625 33.99 16.08 18.83
N GLU A 626 35.23 16.39 19.19
CA GLU A 626 35.88 15.85 20.39
C GLU A 626 36.61 16.96 21.14
N TYR A 627 36.43 17.00 22.46
CA TYR A 627 37.10 17.95 23.33
C TYR A 627 37.23 17.44 24.75
N VAL A 628 38.03 18.14 25.58
CA VAL A 628 38.23 17.82 26.99
C VAL A 628 37.78 18.98 27.87
N ILE A 629 37.08 18.66 28.95
CA ILE A 629 36.78 19.59 30.05
C ILE A 629 37.48 19.13 31.34
N SER A 630 37.81 20.09 32.20
CA SER A 630 38.43 19.84 33.51
C SER A 630 37.55 20.38 34.63
N LEU A 631 37.27 19.54 35.62
CA LEU A 631 36.52 19.89 36.82
C LEU A 631 37.46 19.89 38.01
N GLU A 632 37.53 21.03 38.71
CA GLU A 632 38.35 21.21 39.92
C GLU A 632 37.69 20.60 41.16
N ASN A 633 36.35 20.56 41.17
CA ASN A 633 35.52 19.99 42.21
C ASN A 633 34.50 19.03 41.59
N GLU A 634 33.80 18.27 42.43
CA GLU A 634 32.57 17.59 42.02
C GLU A 634 31.52 18.65 41.68
N GLU A 635 30.88 18.52 40.52
CA GLU A 635 29.88 19.44 40.03
C GLU A 635 28.61 18.66 39.64
N ASP A 636 27.47 19.11 40.16
CA ASP A 636 26.15 18.61 39.79
C ASP A 636 25.65 19.31 38.52
N ASP A 637 24.83 18.60 37.74
CA ASP A 637 24.17 19.11 36.52
C ASP A 637 25.15 19.75 35.52
N VAL A 638 26.31 19.13 35.27
CA VAL A 638 27.20 19.53 34.18
C VAL A 638 26.43 19.38 32.86
N GLU A 639 26.30 20.48 32.13
CA GLU A 639 25.50 20.60 30.93
C GLU A 639 26.40 20.71 29.71
N PHE A 640 26.14 19.90 28.69
CA PHE A 640 26.79 19.98 27.38
C PHE A 640 25.79 20.58 26.39
N ILE A 641 26.19 21.60 25.63
CA ILE A 641 25.30 22.33 24.75
C ILE A 641 25.82 22.21 23.33
N ILE A 642 24.90 21.98 22.38
CA ILE A 642 25.18 21.98 20.95
C ILE A 642 24.17 22.90 20.28
N ASP A 643 24.66 23.91 19.55
CA ASP A 643 23.87 24.91 18.86
C ASP A 643 24.17 24.94 17.35
N ASN A 644 23.11 25.05 16.55
CA ASN A 644 23.24 25.25 15.11
C ASN A 644 22.97 26.71 14.77
N VAL A 645 24.05 27.46 14.60
CA VAL A 645 24.03 28.88 14.19
C VAL A 645 24.04 29.06 12.67
N SER A 646 23.86 27.97 11.92
CA SER A 646 23.90 27.95 10.46
C SER A 646 22.56 27.55 9.85
N SER A 647 22.38 27.86 8.57
CA SER A 647 21.22 27.41 7.79
C SER A 647 21.30 25.93 7.35
N GLN A 648 22.42 25.23 7.62
CA GLN A 648 22.58 23.82 7.29
C GLN A 648 22.04 22.94 8.42
N LYS A 649 21.34 21.86 8.09
CA LYS A 649 20.84 20.92 9.10
C LYS A 649 22.00 20.14 9.72
N VAL A 650 22.12 20.15 11.04
CA VAL A 650 23.10 19.38 11.80
C VAL A 650 22.42 18.13 12.37
N PHE A 651 23.10 16.99 12.35
CA PHE A 651 22.59 15.73 12.92
C PHE A 651 23.52 15.26 14.04
N VAL A 652 22.97 14.87 15.18
CA VAL A 652 23.72 14.34 16.34
C VAL A 652 23.23 12.94 16.68
N ASP A 653 24.14 11.98 16.65
CA ASP A 653 23.86 10.56 16.85
C ASP A 653 24.14 10.13 18.28
N THR A 654 25.25 10.61 18.84
CA THR A 654 25.74 10.14 20.14
C THR A 654 26.55 11.24 20.81
N ILE A 655 26.32 11.42 22.10
CA ILE A 655 27.17 12.21 22.99
C ILE A 655 27.73 11.26 24.05
N SER A 656 29.06 11.13 24.10
CA SER A 656 29.76 10.25 25.04
C SER A 656 30.68 11.07 25.93
N ILE A 657 30.59 10.83 27.24
CA ILE A 657 31.43 11.48 28.26
C ILE A 657 32.27 10.38 28.93
N LYS A 658 33.58 10.51 28.86
CA LYS A 658 34.51 9.53 29.42
C LYS A 658 35.50 10.22 30.36
N LYS A 659 35.55 9.76 31.62
CA LYS A 659 36.57 10.19 32.59
C LYS A 659 37.95 9.77 32.08
N GLU A 660 38.86 10.72 31.99
CA GLU A 660 40.28 10.50 31.73
C GLU A 660 41.08 10.54 33.03
N ALA A 661 42.35 10.11 32.97
CA ALA A 661 43.27 10.26 34.09
C ALA A 661 43.37 11.75 34.48
N TYR A 662 43.15 12.03 35.76
CA TYR A 662 43.23 13.39 36.27
C TYR A 662 44.68 13.86 36.15
N SER A 663 44.90 14.96 35.44
CA SER A 663 46.21 15.58 35.29
C SER A 663 46.10 17.09 35.38
N LEU A 664 47.05 17.68 36.10
CA LEU A 664 47.20 19.11 36.29
C LEU A 664 48.53 19.55 35.70
N ASN A 665 48.49 20.51 34.79
CA ASN A 665 49.67 21.03 34.11
C ASN A 665 49.93 22.48 34.53
N PHE A 666 51.12 22.74 35.04
CA PHE A 666 51.56 24.07 35.49
C PHE A 666 52.79 24.48 34.68
N ASN A 667 52.65 25.51 33.85
CA ASN A 667 53.80 26.12 33.19
C ASN A 667 54.56 27.03 34.16
N PHE A 668 55.80 27.38 33.80
CA PHE A 668 56.67 28.25 34.59
C PHE A 668 56.09 29.64 34.94
N ASP A 669 55.09 30.10 34.20
CA ASP A 669 54.40 31.38 34.35
C ASP A 669 52.99 31.24 34.97
N ASN A 670 52.61 30.04 35.41
CA ASN A 670 51.33 29.81 36.07
C ASN A 670 51.26 30.54 37.41
N GLU A 671 50.10 31.11 37.74
CA GLU A 671 49.88 31.88 38.98
C GLU A 671 50.11 31.08 40.28
N ASN A 672 49.99 29.74 40.21
CA ASN A 672 50.27 28.87 41.34
C ASN A 672 51.76 28.55 41.52
N ILE A 673 52.61 28.94 40.57
CA ILE A 673 54.06 28.78 40.64
C ILE A 673 54.70 30.10 41.07
N CYS A 674 55.37 30.06 42.22
CA CYS A 674 56.06 31.19 42.82
C CYS A 674 57.58 30.95 42.85
N TYR A 675 58.35 32.03 43.02
CA TYR A 675 59.81 31.98 43.13
C TYR A 675 60.29 32.93 44.23
N THR A 676 61.43 32.63 44.85
CA THR A 676 62.16 33.67 45.62
C THR A 676 62.65 34.78 44.68
N GLU A 677 62.89 35.96 45.25
CA GLU A 677 63.34 37.15 44.51
C GLU A 677 64.63 36.87 43.70
N GLY A 678 64.65 37.28 42.42
CA GLY A 678 65.80 37.13 41.52
C GLY A 678 65.63 36.17 40.33
N VAL A 679 64.44 35.60 40.12
CA VAL A 679 64.13 34.74 38.95
C VAL A 679 64.09 35.56 37.65
N VAL A 680 64.58 34.98 36.53
CA VAL A 680 64.46 35.57 35.19
C VAL A 680 63.53 34.67 34.35
N LEU A 681 62.39 35.21 33.92
CA LEU A 681 61.47 34.52 33.02
C LEU A 681 61.93 34.73 31.56
N SER A 682 61.89 33.66 30.76
CA SER A 682 62.22 33.67 29.34
C SER A 682 61.22 32.84 28.53
N ASP A 683 61.22 32.97 27.21
CA ASP A 683 60.42 32.12 26.31
C ASP A 683 60.70 30.62 26.48
N SER A 684 61.83 30.28 27.09
CA SER A 684 62.28 28.90 27.31
C SER A 684 62.09 28.38 28.74
N GLY A 685 61.46 29.16 29.64
CA GLY A 685 61.25 28.78 31.03
C GLY A 685 61.77 29.81 32.06
N ALA A 686 61.57 29.50 33.34
CA ALA A 686 62.07 30.29 34.47
C ALA A 686 63.50 29.86 34.85
N VAL A 687 64.42 30.82 34.88
CA VAL A 687 65.84 30.60 35.21
C VAL A 687 66.04 30.68 36.72
N ILE A 688 66.41 29.56 37.34
CA ILE A 688 66.62 29.37 38.77
C ILE A 688 68.13 29.28 39.02
N ASN A 689 68.70 30.31 39.65
CA ASN A 689 70.12 30.38 40.02
C ASN A 689 70.35 29.84 41.45
N GLU A 690 71.61 29.70 41.85
CA GLU A 690 72.01 29.28 43.20
C GLU A 690 71.27 30.07 44.29
N GLY A 691 70.61 29.37 45.20
CA GLY A 691 69.84 29.97 46.30
C GLY A 691 68.44 30.47 45.92
N ILE A 692 68.03 30.39 44.65
CA ILE A 692 66.64 30.62 44.23
C ILE A 692 65.84 29.32 44.38
N THR A 693 64.65 29.42 44.96
CA THR A 693 63.72 28.31 45.14
C THR A 693 62.44 28.57 44.38
N GLN A 694 61.99 27.57 43.62
CA GLN A 694 60.62 27.52 43.09
C GLN A 694 59.70 26.94 44.18
N PHE A 695 58.50 27.52 44.29
CA PHE A 695 57.44 27.07 45.19
C PHE A 695 56.13 26.87 44.41
N GLY A 696 55.33 25.91 44.86
CA GLY A 696 54.06 25.57 44.24
C GLY A 696 54.14 24.42 43.21
N PRO A 697 53.03 24.03 42.57
CA PRO A 697 51.70 24.64 42.66
C PRO A 697 51.16 24.53 44.09
N TYR A 698 50.32 25.48 44.54
CA TYR A 698 49.61 25.39 45.83
C TYR A 698 48.22 24.81 45.61
N ILE A 699 48.10 23.49 45.63
CA ILE A 699 46.87 22.81 45.20
C ILE A 699 46.32 21.84 46.24
N ALA A 700 45.00 21.68 46.24
CA ALA A 700 44.37 20.61 47.00
C ALA A 700 44.40 19.31 46.19
N LEU A 701 44.94 18.24 46.76
CA LEU A 701 44.95 16.89 46.17
C LEU A 701 44.15 15.94 47.07
N LYS A 702 43.35 15.06 46.46
CA LYS A 702 42.63 14.00 47.17
C LYS A 702 43.60 12.91 47.63
N ALA A 703 43.19 12.07 48.58
CA ALA A 703 43.94 10.86 48.93
C ALA A 703 44.18 10.01 47.68
N GLY A 704 45.43 9.58 47.43
CA GLY A 704 45.78 8.87 46.20
C GLY A 704 47.27 8.88 45.87
N LYS A 705 47.63 8.18 44.80
CA LYS A 705 48.99 8.15 44.24
C LYS A 705 49.07 9.06 43.03
N TYR A 706 50.05 9.95 43.01
CA TYR A 706 50.26 10.90 41.94
C TYR A 706 51.67 10.76 41.38
N LYS A 707 51.80 10.76 40.06
CA LYS A 707 53.06 10.95 39.36
C LYS A 707 53.27 12.43 39.16
N VAL A 708 54.40 12.95 39.61
CA VAL A 708 54.79 14.33 39.37
C VAL A 708 55.99 14.36 38.45
N ASP A 709 55.83 15.03 37.32
CA ASP A 709 56.85 15.27 36.32
C ASP A 709 57.24 16.75 36.31
N ILE A 710 58.50 17.06 36.58
CA ILE A 710 59.09 18.39 36.42
C ILE A 710 59.97 18.37 35.18
N TYR A 711 59.68 19.24 34.22
CA TYR A 711 60.44 19.37 32.97
C TYR A 711 61.28 20.64 32.98
N GLY A 712 62.49 20.55 32.43
CA GLY A 712 63.44 21.65 32.46
C GLY A 712 64.79 21.33 31.82
N LYS A 713 65.83 22.07 32.21
CA LYS A 713 67.23 21.84 31.83
C LYS A 713 68.14 21.93 33.04
N LYS A 714 69.19 21.10 33.10
CA LYS A 714 70.14 20.99 34.23
C LYS A 714 69.50 20.53 35.54
N LEU A 715 68.53 19.61 35.46
CA LEU A 715 67.80 19.13 36.63
C LEU A 715 68.52 18.02 37.44
N ASN A 716 69.75 17.62 37.08
CA ASN A 716 70.46 16.50 37.70
C ASN A 716 70.77 16.69 39.21
N ASP A 717 71.10 17.91 39.63
CA ASP A 717 71.65 18.20 40.97
C ASP A 717 70.75 19.16 41.78
N VAL A 718 69.44 19.10 41.50
CA VAL A 718 68.43 19.94 42.14
C VAL A 718 67.88 19.21 43.36
N ALA A 719 67.78 19.93 44.48
CA ALA A 719 67.09 19.44 45.67
C ALA A 719 65.59 19.71 45.54
N TYR A 720 64.75 18.73 45.85
CA TYR A 720 63.29 18.84 45.74
C TYR A 720 62.60 18.36 47.03
N LYS A 721 61.47 18.99 47.36
CA LYS A 721 60.60 18.64 48.50
C LYS A 721 59.13 18.83 48.14
N ALA A 722 58.27 17.96 48.65
CA ALA A 722 56.83 18.17 48.66
C ALA A 722 56.37 18.43 50.10
N LYS A 723 55.51 19.43 50.26
CA LYS A 723 54.92 19.80 51.53
C LYS A 723 53.41 20.01 51.38
N ALA A 724 52.69 20.08 52.49
CA ALA A 724 51.27 20.41 52.56
C ALA A 724 51.02 21.40 53.70
N ASP A 725 49.77 21.83 53.85
CA ASP A 725 49.33 22.66 54.98
C ASP A 725 50.16 23.95 55.11
N PHE A 726 50.39 24.66 54.00
CA PHE A 726 51.23 25.86 53.93
C PHE A 726 52.70 25.64 54.35
N GLY A 727 53.23 24.44 54.10
CA GLY A 727 54.63 24.11 54.33
C GLY A 727 54.93 23.52 55.71
N GLU A 728 53.91 23.24 56.53
CA GLU A 728 54.04 22.66 57.86
C GLU A 728 54.25 21.13 57.82
N THR A 729 53.64 20.44 56.86
CA THR A 729 53.70 18.97 56.76
C THR A 729 54.58 18.55 55.58
N GLU A 730 55.66 17.81 55.80
CA GLU A 730 56.49 17.24 54.71
C GLU A 730 55.85 15.95 54.18
N LEU A 731 55.71 15.84 52.86
CA LEU A 731 55.02 14.72 52.20
C LEU A 731 56.03 13.68 51.68
N PRO A 732 55.74 12.37 51.80
CA PRO A 732 56.63 11.32 51.31
C PRO A 732 56.65 11.31 49.77
N MET A 733 57.85 11.42 49.20
CA MET A 733 58.08 11.31 47.76
C MET A 733 58.99 10.12 47.46
N GLN A 734 58.63 9.33 46.45
CA GLN A 734 59.47 8.28 45.90
C GLN A 734 60.03 8.73 44.56
N LEU A 735 61.34 8.98 44.49
CA LEU A 735 62.00 9.31 43.21
C LEU A 735 61.91 8.13 42.23
N VAL A 736 61.45 8.41 41.02
CA VAL A 736 61.44 7.44 39.91
C VAL A 736 62.62 7.69 38.99
N THR A 737 62.85 8.93 38.57
CA THR A 737 63.94 9.30 37.68
C THR A 737 64.34 10.76 37.87
N GLN A 738 65.64 11.05 37.81
CA GLN A 738 66.17 12.41 37.73
C GLN A 738 67.27 12.44 36.68
N ASN A 739 67.13 13.32 35.69
CA ASN A 739 68.11 13.55 34.65
C ASN A 739 68.13 15.04 34.25
N ASP A 740 68.96 15.39 33.27
CA ASP A 740 69.16 16.78 32.84
C ASP A 740 67.87 17.49 32.41
N LYS A 741 66.87 16.73 31.96
CA LYS A 741 65.63 17.26 31.36
C LYS A 741 64.37 17.05 32.19
N LYS A 742 64.40 16.11 33.14
CA LYS A 742 63.20 15.67 33.85
C LYS A 742 63.51 15.18 35.26
N ILE A 743 62.68 15.58 36.22
CA ILE A 743 62.53 14.92 37.52
C ILE A 743 61.16 14.26 37.53
N GLU A 744 61.09 13.00 37.95
CA GLU A 744 59.87 12.23 38.09
C GLU A 744 59.84 11.58 39.48
N TYR A 745 58.77 11.82 40.25
CA TYR A 745 58.55 11.16 41.52
C TYR A 745 57.08 10.79 41.73
N ILE A 746 56.85 9.81 42.60
CA ILE A 746 55.52 9.41 43.06
C ILE A 746 55.24 10.05 44.42
N LEU A 747 54.14 10.77 44.50
CA LEU A 747 53.60 11.34 45.73
C LEU A 747 52.42 10.47 46.17
N ASN A 748 52.46 9.93 47.38
CA ASN A 748 51.37 9.11 47.93
C ASN A 748 50.71 9.83 49.11
N LEU A 749 49.43 10.15 48.98
CA LEU A 749 48.65 10.88 49.96
C LEU A 749 47.65 9.95 50.63
N GLU A 750 47.79 9.75 51.95
CA GLU A 750 46.89 8.87 52.73
C GLU A 750 45.50 9.47 52.99
N LYS A 751 45.39 10.81 52.86
CA LYS A 751 44.16 11.58 53.07
C LYS A 751 44.11 12.74 52.09
N ASP A 752 42.92 13.31 51.92
CA ASP A 752 42.76 14.59 51.25
C ASP A 752 43.66 15.63 51.91
N THR A 753 44.45 16.31 51.09
CA THR A 753 45.55 17.17 51.52
C THR A 753 45.43 18.52 50.81
N GLU A 754 45.28 19.59 51.58
CA GLU A 754 45.19 20.95 51.06
C GLU A 754 46.57 21.61 50.95
N ASN A 755 46.71 22.56 50.02
CA ASN A 755 47.93 23.35 49.81
C ASN A 755 49.18 22.48 49.67
N VAL A 756 49.08 21.38 48.91
CA VAL A 756 50.24 20.63 48.46
C VAL A 756 51.12 21.61 47.70
N GLU A 757 52.37 21.73 48.11
CA GLU A 757 53.40 22.59 47.57
C GLU A 757 54.58 21.72 47.15
N ILE A 758 55.03 21.89 45.92
CA ILE A 758 56.28 21.30 45.46
C ILE A 758 57.32 22.40 45.41
N THR A 759 58.51 22.08 45.91
CA THR A 759 59.63 23.02 45.89
C THR A 759 60.83 22.35 45.29
N PHE A 760 61.60 23.12 44.53
CA PHE A 760 62.94 22.70 44.18
C PHE A 760 63.91 23.88 44.11
N THR A 761 65.17 23.60 44.43
CA THR A 761 66.22 24.58 44.63
C THR A 761 67.51 24.09 43.97
N ASP A 762 68.18 24.98 43.23
CA ASP A 762 69.54 24.72 42.74
C ASP A 762 70.52 24.72 43.92
N SER A 763 71.11 23.57 44.21
CA SER A 763 72.00 23.35 45.36
C SER A 763 73.49 23.43 45.01
N VAL A 764 73.83 23.62 43.73
CA VAL A 764 75.21 23.49 43.22
C VAL A 764 75.62 24.63 42.25
N GLY A 765 74.69 25.54 41.91
CA GLY A 765 74.97 26.77 41.16
C GLY A 765 75.03 26.61 39.64
N HIS A 766 74.23 25.71 39.09
CA HIS A 766 74.25 25.31 37.68
C HIS A 766 73.36 26.14 36.74
N GLN A 767 72.56 27.08 37.25
CA GLN A 767 71.58 27.86 36.47
C GLN A 767 70.56 26.93 35.79
N VAL A 768 69.60 26.47 36.59
CA VAL A 768 68.54 25.53 36.21
C VAL A 768 67.44 26.25 35.45
N ILE A 769 66.81 25.59 34.47
CA ILE A 769 65.63 26.14 33.78
C ILE A 769 64.42 25.26 34.11
N PHE A 770 63.37 25.87 34.68
CA PHE A 770 62.06 25.26 34.86
C PHE A 770 61.16 25.57 33.66
N GLU A 771 60.62 24.55 33.01
CA GLU A 771 59.71 24.73 31.88
C GLU A 771 58.25 24.49 32.31
N ARG A 772 57.96 23.35 32.95
CA ARG A 772 56.61 23.01 33.39
C ARG A 772 56.62 21.86 34.40
N MET A 773 55.52 21.72 35.13
CA MET A 773 55.24 20.61 36.02
C MET A 773 53.91 19.96 35.62
N ASN A 774 53.85 18.63 35.61
CA ASN A 774 52.63 17.87 35.44
C ASN A 774 52.41 16.98 36.67
N ILE A 775 51.22 17.02 37.25
CA ILE A 775 50.79 16.17 38.36
C ILE A 775 49.65 15.31 37.85
N GLU A 776 49.89 14.02 37.70
CA GLU A 776 48.94 13.05 37.15
C GLU A 776 48.57 12.02 38.22
N GLU A 777 47.28 11.86 38.49
CA GLU A 777 46.77 10.80 39.36
C GLU A 777 46.95 9.43 38.68
N ILE A 778 47.56 8.49 39.39
CA ILE A 778 47.79 7.13 38.92
C ILE A 778 46.65 6.27 39.45
N GLN A 779 45.78 5.80 38.56
CA GLN A 779 44.77 4.80 38.91
C GLN A 779 45.47 3.45 39.14
N GLU A 780 45.20 2.80 40.28
CA GLU A 780 45.58 1.39 40.52
C GLU A 780 44.68 0.42 39.75
#